data_AF-A0A9D0ZTC9-F1
#
_entry.id   AF-A0A9D0ZTC9-F1
#
_cell.length_a   1.000
_cell.length_b   1.000
_cell.length_c   1.000
_cell.angle_alpha   90.00
_cell.angle_beta   90.00
_cell.angle_gamma   90.00
#
_symmetry.space_group_name_H-M   'P 1'
#
loop_
_entity.id
_entity.type
_entity.pdbx_description
1 polymer ?
#
loop_
_entity_poly.entity_id
_entity_poly.type
_entity_poly.pdbx_seq_one_letter_code
_entity_poly.pdbx_strand_id
1 'polypeptide(L)'
;MKREIWLAAGAAAFLCLAAAPAPKISASEAIVGVVTDGAEAVAPETEPETEEVKKGWVQEADGNYYYYNRRGVKQTGLITVDSKVYYLDPQTGARRTGVQKINGKRYFFDPETGQRKRGWITYNGNTYYFCSKWYAVTGMKRIRGSRYYFNYKGVLYRNTIIRNKYAVDADGKVQSGWCEINGKRYYADPKNYQIKRNGWYRIDGESYYFESDGSMRVLSGVVLRNKKRYYYDASTGEQKTGWVDVGKNRYYFSPRTGAAYTGWHRIKGKYYYFSSKGKLYRNRWVAKKYYVDAEGVRQYGWITLDGNKYYLNEKTGRKTTGWATIGKYRYYFDKNGVMQKDKWVNNRYLKSNGRMAKSAWVGGVYVDKNGKKTSKTRTPGFFSNSKYTYYLSDTYEKQKGWIVDNEKYYHFDTTTARMDKNKWVDGFYVGSDGARLSNMMFTLDGSTYLFLADGTKATGIVEFEGKKYYFLNTTGARQTGFITVDGYTYYFDPNANGAMAVNDEMLIGNVYYSFDANGHIVAQTENNSDEALGQAIAAYAQRFIGNPYVWGGTSLTNGADCSGFVQSVFAHFDIKLPRTTYEQYPGVEGYATPIYISEADLKPGDLVFYYANISHVGIYIGDGKIVHASNSQPYPAGGIKISSYDYTWIKGCVRYW
;
A
#
# COMPACT_ATOMS: atom_id res chain seq x y z
N MET A 1 38.31 -9.03 15.38
CA MET A 1 38.79 -7.62 15.38
C MET A 1 38.31 -6.99 16.69
N LYS A 2 39.17 -6.89 17.72
CA LYS A 2 40.06 -5.75 18.07
C LYS A 2 39.26 -4.45 18.31
N ARG A 3 39.09 -4.02 19.58
CA ARG A 3 39.78 -2.89 20.32
C ARG A 3 39.17 -1.52 19.91
N GLU A 4 38.93 -0.47 20.72
CA GLU A 4 39.39 0.10 22.02
C GLU A 4 38.24 1.00 22.57
N ILE A 5 37.94 1.14 23.87
CA ILE A 5 38.56 1.91 25.00
C ILE A 5 38.65 3.43 24.77
N TRP A 6 37.97 4.22 25.65
CA TRP A 6 38.49 5.45 26.26
C TRP A 6 37.95 5.62 27.69
N LEU A 7 38.87 5.96 28.59
CA LEU A 7 38.75 6.24 30.03
C LEU A 7 38.72 7.77 30.28
N ALA A 8 38.10 8.19 31.38
CA ALA A 8 38.50 9.34 32.22
C ALA A 8 37.89 9.08 33.62
N ALA A 9 38.63 8.70 34.66
CA ALA A 9 39.64 9.40 35.48
C ALA A 9 39.03 10.48 36.40
N GLY A 10 39.17 10.27 37.73
CA GLY A 10 38.73 11.22 38.77
C GLY A 10 38.79 10.69 40.21
N ALA A 11 40.00 10.39 40.69
CA ALA A 11 40.49 10.38 42.07
C ALA A 11 39.74 9.60 43.19
N ALA A 12 40.35 8.48 43.60
CA ALA A 12 40.22 7.86 44.91
C ALA A 12 41.43 8.22 45.77
N ALA A 13 41.22 8.59 47.04
CA ALA A 13 42.25 8.57 48.07
C ALA A 13 41.93 7.44 49.06
N PHE A 14 42.83 6.46 49.10
CA PHE A 14 42.93 5.41 50.10
C PHE A 14 43.50 6.00 51.40
N LEU A 15 43.05 5.52 52.56
CA LEU A 15 43.99 5.07 53.59
C LEU A 15 43.28 4.08 54.53
N CYS A 16 43.85 2.89 54.64
CA CYS A 16 43.43 1.80 55.51
C CYS A 16 44.45 1.64 56.65
N LEU A 17 43.92 1.33 57.84
CA LEU A 17 44.46 0.54 58.95
C LEU A 17 45.94 0.68 59.38
N ALA A 18 46.15 0.94 60.68
CA ALA A 18 46.93 0.06 61.56
C ALA A 18 46.64 0.39 63.04
N ALA A 19 46.84 -0.61 63.91
CA ALA A 19 46.42 -0.65 65.31
C ALA A 19 47.60 -0.67 66.30
N ALA A 20 47.26 -0.38 67.58
CA ALA A 20 47.93 -0.76 68.85
C ALA A 20 49.18 0.03 69.30
N PRO A 21 49.64 -0.03 70.58
CA PRO A 21 48.99 -0.37 71.87
C PRO A 21 49.34 0.65 73.03
N ALA A 22 48.90 0.39 74.27
CA ALA A 22 49.44 0.95 75.53
C ALA A 22 50.46 -0.06 76.17
N PRO A 23 51.06 0.09 77.39
CA PRO A 23 51.26 1.20 78.36
C PRO A 23 52.70 1.27 78.99
N LYS A 24 52.99 2.22 79.92
CA LYS A 24 53.59 2.04 81.30
C LYS A 24 54.44 3.22 81.87
N ILE A 25 54.04 3.69 83.07
CA ILE A 25 54.74 3.95 84.38
C ILE A 25 56.02 4.83 84.48
N SER A 26 56.08 5.67 85.54
CA SER A 26 57.24 6.09 86.42
C SER A 26 57.41 7.63 86.49
N ALA A 27 57.86 8.34 87.53
CA ALA A 27 57.99 8.29 89.01
C ALA A 27 58.59 9.68 89.45
N SER A 28 58.66 9.99 90.77
CA SER A 28 59.54 11.00 91.46
C SER A 28 59.37 12.50 91.12
N GLU A 29 59.65 13.54 91.92
CA GLU A 29 60.16 13.85 93.29
C GLU A 29 59.95 15.40 93.45
N ALA A 30 59.39 15.93 94.55
CA ALA A 30 60.04 16.57 95.72
C ALA A 30 60.57 18.04 95.57
N ILE A 31 60.81 18.67 96.73
CA ILE A 31 61.45 19.98 97.05
C ILE A 31 60.51 21.21 96.94
N VAL A 32 60.37 22.20 97.85
CA VAL A 32 61.20 22.93 98.86
C VAL A 32 60.18 23.43 99.93
N GLY A 33 60.36 23.42 101.26
CA GLY A 33 61.45 23.89 102.10
C GLY A 33 61.10 25.27 102.70
N VAL A 34 61.05 25.39 104.03
CA VAL A 34 61.65 26.44 104.89
C VAL A 34 61.00 26.45 106.28
N VAL A 35 61.90 26.53 107.26
CA VAL A 35 61.84 26.44 108.72
C VAL A 35 61.72 27.84 109.31
N THR A 36 61.17 27.99 110.53
CA THR A 36 61.77 28.74 111.65
C THR A 36 60.98 28.55 112.95
N ASP A 37 61.73 28.17 114.01
CA ASP A 37 61.69 28.57 115.43
C ASP A 37 60.35 28.77 116.16
N GLY A 38 60.17 28.43 117.43
CA GLY A 38 61.10 28.09 118.50
C GLY A 38 60.32 27.89 119.82
N ALA A 39 61.09 27.56 120.86
CA ALA A 39 60.78 27.04 122.19
C ALA A 39 59.59 27.61 123.02
N GLU A 40 59.07 26.68 123.85
CA GLU A 40 58.63 26.75 125.26
C GLU A 40 57.72 27.90 125.77
N ALA A 41 56.56 27.53 126.33
CA ALA A 41 56.19 27.86 127.73
C ALA A 41 54.90 27.13 128.17
N VAL A 42 54.83 26.88 129.47
CA VAL A 42 53.88 26.08 130.24
C VAL A 42 52.49 26.72 130.39
N ALA A 43 51.46 25.86 130.33
CA ALA A 43 50.09 25.85 130.91
C ALA A 43 49.38 27.17 131.33
N PRO A 44 48.04 27.27 131.16
CA PRO A 44 47.13 26.59 132.10
C PRO A 44 45.93 25.88 131.45
N GLU A 45 45.35 24.97 132.22
CA GLU A 45 44.10 24.25 131.95
C GLU A 45 42.94 25.20 131.58
N THR A 46 42.21 24.83 130.53
CA THR A 46 40.85 25.31 130.28
C THR A 46 39.93 24.12 130.02
N GLU A 47 38.75 24.19 130.63
CA GLU A 47 37.68 23.19 130.76
C GLU A 47 37.27 22.45 129.47
N PRO A 48 36.72 21.22 129.55
CA PRO A 48 36.29 20.48 128.38
C PRO A 48 35.03 21.12 127.75
N GLU A 49 35.15 21.57 126.50
CA GLU A 49 34.00 21.84 125.64
C GLU A 49 33.12 20.58 125.54
N THR A 50 31.86 20.73 125.91
CA THR A 50 30.83 19.73 125.65
C THR A 50 30.62 19.60 124.15
N GLU A 51 31.08 18.51 123.52
CA GLU A 51 30.78 18.20 122.11
C GLU A 51 29.26 18.20 121.89
N GLU A 52 28.80 19.12 121.03
CA GLU A 52 27.40 19.22 120.65
C GLU A 52 27.00 17.94 119.89
N VAL A 53 26.05 17.18 120.46
CA VAL A 53 25.59 15.92 119.86
C VAL A 53 24.92 16.21 118.51
N LYS A 54 25.61 15.86 117.41
CA LYS A 54 25.10 15.95 116.02
C LYS A 54 23.74 15.25 115.87
N LYS A 55 22.74 15.94 115.31
CA LYS A 55 21.39 15.41 115.08
C LYS A 55 20.88 15.81 113.70
N GLY A 56 20.11 14.92 113.06
CA GLY A 56 19.52 15.19 111.75
C GLY A 56 20.55 15.12 110.61
N TRP A 57 20.30 15.86 109.53
CA TRP A 57 21.21 15.93 108.38
C TRP A 57 22.39 16.85 108.69
N VAL A 58 23.60 16.34 108.54
CA VAL A 58 24.86 17.09 108.76
C VAL A 58 25.77 16.89 107.55
N GLN A 59 26.34 17.96 107.02
CA GLN A 59 27.44 17.88 106.06
C GLN A 59 28.76 17.88 106.83
N GLU A 60 29.59 16.87 106.63
CA GLU A 60 30.90 16.78 107.30
C GLU A 60 32.02 17.36 106.40
N ALA A 61 33.23 17.48 106.95
CA ALA A 61 34.38 18.11 106.29
C ALA A 61 34.80 17.42 104.98
N ASP A 62 34.40 16.17 104.77
CA ASP A 62 34.59 15.41 103.53
C ASP A 62 33.61 15.84 102.41
N GLY A 63 32.73 16.80 102.68
CA GLY A 63 31.71 17.31 101.76
C GLY A 63 30.47 16.43 101.64
N ASN A 64 30.43 15.26 102.30
CA ASN A 64 29.31 14.34 102.24
C ASN A 64 28.25 14.66 103.30
N TYR A 65 26.99 14.36 102.98
CA TYR A 65 25.89 14.44 103.93
C TYR A 65 25.71 13.12 104.69
N TYR A 66 25.51 13.20 105.99
CA TYR A 66 25.23 12.09 106.90
C TYR A 66 23.93 12.36 107.67
N TYR A 67 23.28 11.31 108.19
CA TYR A 67 22.11 11.48 109.06
C TYR A 67 22.37 10.85 110.43
N TYR A 68 22.21 11.65 111.47
CA TYR A 68 22.34 11.24 112.87
C TYR A 68 20.95 11.14 113.51
N ASN A 69 20.65 10.01 114.16
CA ASN A 69 19.37 9.83 114.85
C ASN A 69 19.29 10.71 116.12
N ARG A 70 18.16 10.68 116.84
CA ARG A 70 17.96 11.49 118.07
C ARG A 70 18.98 11.23 119.18
N ARG A 71 19.69 10.08 119.14
CA ARG A 71 20.73 9.68 120.08
C ARG A 71 22.16 10.00 119.56
N GLY A 72 22.30 10.72 118.44
CA GLY A 72 23.60 11.04 117.86
C GLY A 72 24.29 9.89 117.13
N VAL A 73 23.57 8.81 116.78
CA VAL A 73 24.15 7.66 116.08
C VAL A 73 24.04 7.85 114.56
N LYS A 74 25.18 7.80 113.87
CA LYS A 74 25.28 7.83 112.40
C LYS A 74 24.50 6.66 111.79
N GLN A 75 23.53 6.95 110.93
CA GLN A 75 22.72 5.94 110.26
C GLN A 75 23.39 5.45 108.96
N THR A 76 23.05 4.23 108.54
CA THR A 76 23.51 3.61 107.28
C THR A 76 22.34 2.92 106.56
N GLY A 77 22.48 2.62 105.27
CA GLY A 77 21.45 1.91 104.50
C GLY A 77 20.23 2.76 104.14
N LEU A 78 19.06 2.13 103.98
CA LEU A 78 17.81 2.83 103.66
C LEU A 78 17.21 3.43 104.92
N ILE A 79 17.06 4.75 104.93
CA ILE A 79 16.43 5.47 106.05
C ILE A 79 15.19 6.23 105.57
N THR A 80 14.23 6.44 106.48
CA THR A 80 13.06 7.28 106.25
C THR A 80 13.10 8.44 107.22
N VAL A 81 13.08 9.67 106.69
CA VAL A 81 13.07 10.92 107.44
C VAL A 81 11.92 11.76 106.89
N ASP A 82 10.98 12.16 107.75
CA ASP A 82 9.78 12.93 107.38
C ASP A 82 9.04 12.37 106.16
N SER A 83 8.77 11.06 106.18
CA SER A 83 8.12 10.30 105.09
C SER A 83 8.90 10.26 103.76
N LYS A 84 10.12 10.79 103.71
CA LYS A 84 11.02 10.74 102.55
C LYS A 84 12.09 9.68 102.77
N VAL A 85 12.39 8.91 101.73
CA VAL A 85 13.37 7.81 101.79
C VAL A 85 14.70 8.25 101.22
N TYR A 86 15.79 7.94 101.90
CA TYR A 86 17.16 8.24 101.50
C TYR A 86 18.01 6.96 101.56
N TYR A 87 19.16 6.97 100.88
CA TYR A 87 20.12 5.88 100.95
C TYR A 87 21.47 6.39 101.41
N LEU A 88 21.93 5.85 102.53
CA LEU A 88 23.24 6.08 103.10
C LEU A 88 24.11 4.87 102.81
N ASP A 89 25.36 5.12 102.47
CA ASP A 89 26.35 4.09 102.21
C ASP A 89 26.41 3.11 103.40
N PRO A 90 26.27 1.79 103.17
CA PRO A 90 26.22 0.81 104.27
C PRO A 90 27.48 0.74 105.12
N GLN A 91 28.63 1.16 104.58
CA GLN A 91 29.93 1.09 105.28
C GLN A 91 30.26 2.43 105.96
N THR A 92 30.05 3.53 105.24
CA THR A 92 30.53 4.86 105.67
C THR A 92 29.42 5.74 106.25
N GLY A 93 28.15 5.50 105.88
CA GLY A 93 27.01 6.36 106.22
C GLY A 93 26.82 7.58 105.31
N ALA A 94 27.68 7.79 104.31
CA ALA A 94 27.59 8.91 103.39
C ALA A 94 26.35 8.82 102.48
N ARG A 95 25.63 9.92 102.31
CA ARG A 95 24.41 9.99 101.47
C ARG A 95 24.74 9.71 100.01
N ARG A 96 24.14 8.66 99.45
CA ARG A 96 24.28 8.30 98.04
C ARG A 96 23.11 8.85 97.22
N THR A 97 23.43 9.47 96.10
CA THR A 97 22.46 10.03 95.15
C THR A 97 22.58 9.36 93.76
N GLY A 98 21.72 9.72 92.82
CA GLY A 98 21.63 9.10 91.49
C GLY A 98 21.05 7.68 91.51
N VAL A 99 21.42 6.87 90.52
CA VAL A 99 20.92 5.50 90.37
C VAL A 99 21.73 4.52 91.23
N GLN A 100 21.12 4.00 92.28
CA GLN A 100 21.76 3.09 93.25
C GLN A 100 21.19 1.67 93.13
N LYS A 101 22.08 0.65 93.11
CA LYS A 101 21.68 -0.76 93.06
C LYS A 101 21.66 -1.35 94.47
N ILE A 102 20.46 -1.61 94.98
CA ILE A 102 20.22 -2.10 96.34
C ILE A 102 19.44 -3.42 96.23
N ASN A 103 19.99 -4.50 96.78
CA ASN A 103 19.39 -5.85 96.75
C ASN A 103 18.93 -6.27 95.34
N GLY A 104 19.78 -6.06 94.34
CA GLY A 104 19.52 -6.43 92.94
C GLY A 104 18.61 -5.46 92.16
N LYS A 105 17.94 -4.52 92.82
CA LYS A 105 17.04 -3.53 92.20
C LYS A 105 17.70 -2.16 92.14
N ARG A 106 17.36 -1.37 91.13
CA ARG A 106 17.88 0.00 90.99
C ARG A 106 16.85 1.01 91.47
N TYR A 107 17.25 1.91 92.35
CA TYR A 107 16.43 3.02 92.86
C TYR A 107 17.10 4.33 92.44
N PHE A 108 16.32 5.40 92.32
CA PHE A 108 16.87 6.73 92.06
C PHE A 108 16.69 7.62 93.27
N PHE A 109 17.80 8.21 93.70
CA PHE A 109 17.86 9.23 94.74
C PHE A 109 18.25 10.53 94.06
N ASP A 110 17.45 11.55 94.27
CA ASP A 110 17.61 12.87 93.67
C ASP A 110 19.02 13.44 93.96
N PRO A 111 19.79 13.88 92.93
CA PRO A 111 21.16 14.39 93.11
C PRO A 111 21.28 15.54 94.11
N GLU A 112 20.30 16.44 94.14
CA GLU A 112 20.31 17.62 94.99
C GLU A 112 19.83 17.28 96.41
N THR A 113 18.63 16.70 96.49
CA THR A 113 17.95 16.50 97.77
C THR A 113 18.25 15.16 98.42
N GLY A 114 18.77 14.17 97.69
CA GLY A 114 18.94 12.79 98.14
C GLY A 114 17.65 11.99 98.28
N GLN A 115 16.49 12.58 98.00
CA GLN A 115 15.19 11.95 98.16
C GLN A 115 14.96 10.88 97.09
N ARG A 116 14.43 9.73 97.47
CA ARG A 116 14.02 8.69 96.51
C ARG A 116 12.89 9.21 95.62
N LYS A 117 13.07 9.18 94.30
CA LYS A 117 12.02 9.56 93.32
C LYS A 117 11.56 8.36 92.49
N ARG A 118 10.41 8.51 91.84
CA ARG A 118 9.84 7.52 90.90
C ARG A 118 9.30 8.20 89.65
N GLY A 119 8.93 7.43 88.63
CA GLY A 119 8.47 7.91 87.34
C GLY A 119 9.58 7.97 86.29
N TRP A 120 9.38 8.81 85.27
CA TRP A 120 10.36 9.04 84.21
C TRP A 120 11.49 9.92 84.72
N ILE A 121 12.73 9.42 84.63
CA ILE A 121 13.91 10.13 85.11
C ILE A 121 15.01 9.95 84.07
N THR A 122 15.62 11.06 83.66
CA THR A 122 16.84 11.05 82.84
C THR A 122 18.01 11.48 83.71
N TYR A 123 19.05 10.65 83.74
CA TYR A 123 20.24 10.90 84.53
C TYR A 123 21.48 10.41 83.77
N ASN A 124 22.50 11.26 83.65
CA ASN A 124 23.73 11.00 82.90
C ASN A 124 23.46 10.42 81.50
N GLY A 125 22.58 11.07 80.74
CA GLY A 125 22.20 10.67 79.37
C GLY A 125 21.31 9.42 79.26
N ASN A 126 21.00 8.75 80.37
CA ASN A 126 20.18 7.53 80.38
C ASN A 126 18.78 7.81 80.92
N THR A 127 17.75 7.38 80.20
CA THR A 127 16.35 7.48 80.67
C THR A 127 15.91 6.17 81.32
N TYR A 128 15.26 6.27 82.48
CA TYR A 128 14.71 5.17 83.27
C TYR A 128 13.23 5.41 83.55
N TYR A 129 12.50 4.33 83.86
CA TYR A 129 11.19 4.43 84.49
C TYR A 129 11.17 3.68 85.82
N PHE A 130 11.08 4.42 86.92
CA PHE A 130 10.97 3.89 88.27
C PHE A 130 9.50 3.66 88.60
N CYS A 131 9.10 2.41 88.78
CA CYS A 131 7.69 2.03 88.92
C CYS A 131 7.08 2.43 90.28
N SER A 132 5.80 2.09 90.51
CA SER A 132 5.12 2.33 91.78
C SER A 132 5.81 1.67 92.98
N LYS A 133 6.58 0.59 92.75
CA LYS A 133 7.44 -0.08 93.73
C LYS A 133 8.83 0.55 93.88
N TRP A 134 9.03 1.74 93.32
CA TRP A 134 10.23 2.60 93.43
C TRP A 134 11.50 2.16 92.70
N TYR A 135 11.52 0.97 92.11
CA TYR A 135 12.68 0.50 91.34
C TYR A 135 12.51 0.67 89.83
N ALA A 136 13.63 0.82 89.12
CA ALA A 136 13.68 0.89 87.66
C ALA A 136 13.18 -0.41 87.05
N VAL A 137 12.25 -0.31 86.10
CA VAL A 137 11.76 -1.47 85.36
C VAL A 137 12.77 -1.92 84.29
N THR A 138 12.74 -3.20 83.96
CA THR A 138 13.51 -3.81 82.87
C THR A 138 12.57 -4.54 81.90
N GLY A 139 13.04 -4.78 80.68
CA GLY A 139 12.27 -5.45 79.63
C GLY A 139 11.13 -4.60 79.06
N MET A 140 10.17 -5.24 78.39
CA MET A 140 9.02 -4.58 77.80
C MET A 140 7.98 -4.23 78.86
N LYS A 141 7.58 -2.96 78.93
CA LYS A 141 6.59 -2.44 79.88
C LYS A 141 5.61 -1.50 79.23
N ARG A 142 4.34 -1.60 79.63
CA ARG A 142 3.29 -0.67 79.23
C ARG A 142 3.21 0.45 80.26
N ILE A 143 3.36 1.70 79.83
CA ILE A 143 3.34 2.90 80.66
C ILE A 143 2.43 3.92 79.98
N ARG A 144 1.33 4.31 80.64
CA ARG A 144 0.34 5.28 80.11
C ARG A 144 -0.10 4.97 78.67
N GLY A 145 -0.48 3.72 78.41
CA GLY A 145 -0.97 3.29 77.09
C GLY A 145 0.11 2.78 76.13
N SER A 146 1.29 3.42 76.08
CA SER A 146 2.39 3.04 75.19
C SER A 146 3.28 1.93 75.78
N ARG A 147 3.97 1.18 74.90
CA ARG A 147 4.96 0.18 75.29
C ARG A 147 6.37 0.77 75.16
N TYR A 148 7.22 0.46 76.12
CA TYR A 148 8.63 0.87 76.17
C TYR A 148 9.48 -0.36 76.49
N TYR A 149 10.74 -0.33 76.09
CA TYR A 149 11.64 -1.44 76.33
C TYR A 149 12.91 -0.95 77.03
N PHE A 150 13.17 -1.50 78.21
CA PHE A 150 14.32 -1.16 79.03
C PHE A 150 15.34 -2.31 79.01
N ASN A 151 16.62 -2.00 78.90
CA ASN A 151 17.69 -3.00 78.98
C ASN A 151 17.81 -3.59 80.40
N TYR A 152 18.74 -4.52 80.62
CA TYR A 152 18.91 -5.17 81.92
C TYR A 152 19.40 -4.23 83.04
N LYS A 153 19.95 -3.06 82.68
CA LYS A 153 20.31 -1.98 83.62
C LYS A 153 19.15 -1.01 83.87
N GLY A 154 17.99 -1.19 83.23
CA GLY A 154 16.81 -0.34 83.35
C GLY A 154 16.83 0.90 82.45
N VAL A 155 17.78 1.00 81.51
CA VAL A 155 17.89 2.12 80.56
C VAL A 155 16.96 1.88 79.38
N LEU A 156 16.21 2.90 78.99
CA LEU A 156 15.30 2.90 77.84
C LEU A 156 16.06 2.78 76.51
N TYR A 157 15.65 1.86 75.64
CA TYR A 157 16.08 1.86 74.24
C TYR A 157 15.32 2.93 73.45
N ARG A 158 16.03 3.64 72.57
CA ARG A 158 15.47 4.67 71.67
C ARG A 158 16.04 4.49 70.26
N ASN A 159 15.24 4.85 69.27
CA ASN A 159 15.57 4.90 67.84
C ASN A 159 16.39 3.69 67.36
N THR A 160 15.91 2.48 67.67
CA THR A 160 16.66 1.25 67.39
C THR A 160 15.74 0.04 67.19
N ILE A 161 16.30 -1.05 66.68
CA ILE A 161 15.64 -2.36 66.58
C ILE A 161 16.15 -3.25 67.70
N ILE A 162 15.24 -3.64 68.60
CA ILE A 162 15.58 -4.44 69.77
C ILE A 162 15.43 -5.91 69.43
N ARG A 163 16.53 -6.67 69.60
CA ARG A 163 16.59 -8.13 69.41
C ARG A 163 16.08 -8.58 68.04
N ASN A 164 16.27 -7.74 67.02
CA ASN A 164 15.74 -7.93 65.67
C ASN A 164 14.23 -8.22 65.61
N LYS A 165 13.47 -7.68 66.58
CA LYS A 165 12.03 -7.92 66.75
C LYS A 165 11.24 -6.63 66.89
N TYR A 166 11.63 -5.73 67.79
CA TYR A 166 10.80 -4.58 68.14
C TYR A 166 11.46 -3.28 67.69
N ALA A 167 10.78 -2.52 66.84
CA ALA A 167 11.18 -1.16 66.50
C ALA A 167 10.77 -0.20 67.63
N VAL A 168 11.69 0.64 68.09
CA VAL A 168 11.41 1.73 69.04
C VAL A 168 11.82 3.08 68.45
N ASP A 169 10.93 4.07 68.51
CA ASP A 169 11.16 5.42 67.99
C ASP A 169 12.12 6.24 68.88
N ALA A 170 12.35 7.51 68.52
CA ALA A 170 13.21 8.43 69.28
C ALA A 170 12.76 8.67 70.73
N ASP A 171 11.46 8.50 71.01
CA ASP A 171 10.89 8.56 72.36
C ASP A 171 11.02 7.23 73.12
N GLY A 172 11.44 6.16 72.45
CA GLY A 172 11.54 4.81 72.98
C GLY A 172 10.23 4.04 73.00
N LYS A 173 9.19 4.54 72.32
CA LYS A 173 7.90 3.86 72.18
C LYS A 173 8.03 2.75 71.15
N VAL A 174 7.56 1.56 71.51
CA VAL A 174 7.50 0.41 70.61
C VAL A 174 6.46 0.68 69.52
N GLN A 175 6.88 0.59 68.27
CA GLN A 175 6.08 0.90 67.09
C GLN A 175 5.25 -0.30 66.60
N SER A 176 4.17 0.00 65.89
CA SER A 176 3.32 -0.93 65.16
C SER A 176 2.93 -0.33 63.80
N GLY A 177 2.74 -1.17 62.78
CA GLY A 177 2.52 -0.71 61.41
C GLY A 177 3.80 -0.22 60.74
N TRP A 178 3.65 0.67 59.76
CA TRP A 178 4.78 1.33 59.10
C TRP A 178 5.51 2.25 60.08
N CYS A 179 6.83 2.11 60.16
CA CYS A 179 7.67 2.96 61.00
C CYS A 179 9.03 3.20 60.34
N GLU A 180 9.68 4.30 60.72
CA GLU A 180 11.02 4.65 60.27
C GLU A 180 11.96 4.74 61.46
N ILE A 181 13.09 4.04 61.37
CA ILE A 181 14.10 3.94 62.43
C ILE A 181 15.46 4.16 61.77
N ASN A 182 16.20 5.19 62.19
CA ASN A 182 17.49 5.59 61.59
C ASN A 182 17.46 5.70 60.05
N GLY A 183 16.43 6.34 59.48
CA GLY A 183 16.29 6.54 58.03
C GLY A 183 15.94 5.27 57.24
N LYS A 184 15.71 4.14 57.90
CA LYS A 184 15.26 2.89 57.28
C LYS A 184 13.80 2.66 57.61
N ARG A 185 13.00 2.25 56.61
CA ARG A 185 11.58 1.90 56.79
C ARG A 185 11.44 0.45 57.20
N TYR A 186 10.54 0.19 58.15
CA TYR A 186 10.19 -1.13 58.68
C TYR A 186 8.66 -1.27 58.71
N TYR A 187 8.18 -2.51 58.79
CA TYR A 187 6.78 -2.79 59.11
C TYR A 187 6.70 -3.71 60.32
N ALA A 188 6.17 -3.21 61.43
CA ALA A 188 5.90 -3.97 62.64
C ALA A 188 4.47 -4.51 62.62
N ASP A 189 4.28 -5.80 62.85
CA ASP A 189 2.96 -6.42 62.86
C ASP A 189 2.06 -5.77 63.94
N PRO A 190 0.88 -5.21 63.59
CA PRO A 190 0.04 -4.54 64.57
C PRO A 190 -0.44 -5.40 65.74
N LYS A 191 -0.45 -6.74 65.58
CA LYS A 191 -0.92 -7.66 66.64
C LYS A 191 0.18 -7.96 67.66
N ASN A 192 1.41 -8.21 67.19
CA ASN A 192 2.49 -8.72 68.04
C ASN A 192 3.74 -7.81 68.10
N TYR A 193 3.73 -6.68 67.38
CA TYR A 193 4.76 -5.64 67.34
C TYR A 193 6.10 -6.11 66.76
N GLN A 194 6.17 -7.31 66.18
CA GLN A 194 7.39 -7.82 65.57
C GLN A 194 7.54 -7.30 64.15
N ILE A 195 8.74 -6.82 63.81
CA ILE A 195 9.07 -6.37 62.46
C ILE A 195 9.09 -7.55 61.48
N LYS A 196 8.63 -7.31 60.25
CA LYS A 196 8.79 -8.24 59.12
C LYS A 196 10.25 -8.25 58.66
N ARG A 197 10.77 -9.43 58.34
CA ARG A 197 12.18 -9.67 58.01
C ARG A 197 12.31 -10.85 57.06
N ASN A 198 13.45 -10.92 56.36
CA ASN A 198 13.86 -12.10 55.57
C ASN A 198 12.82 -12.55 54.53
N GLY A 199 12.17 -11.62 53.83
CA GLY A 199 11.21 -12.07 52.82
C GLY A 199 10.20 -11.07 52.34
N TRP A 200 9.31 -11.63 51.52
CA TRP A 200 8.21 -10.93 50.88
C TRP A 200 6.96 -10.98 51.74
N TYR A 201 6.34 -9.83 51.94
CA TYR A 201 5.07 -9.70 52.64
C TYR A 201 4.10 -8.84 51.85
N ARG A 202 2.82 -9.21 51.93
CA ARG A 202 1.73 -8.43 51.33
C ARG A 202 1.08 -7.58 52.42
N ILE A 203 1.16 -6.27 52.28
CA ILE A 203 0.67 -5.26 53.25
C ILE A 203 -0.21 -4.30 52.46
N ASP A 204 -1.48 -4.17 52.87
CA ASP A 204 -2.48 -3.31 52.22
C ASP A 204 -2.60 -3.53 50.70
N GLY A 205 -2.52 -4.80 50.27
CA GLY A 205 -2.63 -5.19 48.85
C GLY A 205 -1.30 -5.18 48.08
N GLU A 206 -0.29 -4.48 48.60
CA GLU A 206 1.02 -4.28 47.96
C GLU A 206 2.09 -5.24 48.49
N SER A 207 3.08 -5.59 47.66
CA SER A 207 4.14 -6.55 48.01
C SER A 207 5.47 -5.87 48.29
N TYR A 208 5.99 -6.03 49.52
CA TYR A 208 7.24 -5.45 49.98
C TYR A 208 8.25 -6.53 50.34
N TYR A 209 9.54 -6.28 50.10
CA TYR A 209 10.63 -7.15 50.53
C TYR A 209 11.34 -6.52 51.73
N PHE A 210 11.51 -7.31 52.79
CA PHE A 210 12.26 -6.91 53.97
C PHE A 210 13.55 -7.72 54.04
N GLU A 211 14.66 -7.00 54.18
CA GLU A 211 16.01 -7.54 54.31
C GLU A 211 16.19 -8.27 55.66
N SER A 212 17.39 -8.81 55.88
CA SER A 212 17.69 -9.57 57.09
C SER A 212 17.70 -8.70 58.35
N ASP A 213 18.06 -7.42 58.27
CA ASP A 213 17.92 -6.46 59.38
C ASP A 213 16.47 -6.00 59.59
N GLY A 214 15.55 -6.37 58.70
CA GLY A 214 14.14 -5.99 58.68
C GLY A 214 13.83 -4.68 57.99
N SER A 215 14.84 -4.00 57.45
CA SER A 215 14.59 -2.82 56.64
C SER A 215 13.92 -3.20 55.32
N MET A 216 12.98 -2.36 54.87
CA MET A 216 12.30 -2.52 53.61
C MET A 216 13.26 -2.18 52.48
N ARG A 217 13.47 -3.11 51.55
CA ARG A 217 14.22 -2.85 50.32
C ARG A 217 13.33 -2.14 49.31
N VAL A 218 13.73 -0.96 48.86
CA VAL A 218 13.12 -0.29 47.71
C VAL A 218 13.63 -0.98 46.44
N LEU A 219 12.72 -1.58 45.69
CA LEU A 219 13.01 -2.19 44.40
C LEU A 219 12.63 -1.22 43.28
N SER A 220 13.34 -1.29 42.16
CA SER A 220 13.03 -0.49 40.98
C SER A 220 13.28 -1.28 39.70
N GLY A 221 12.54 -0.93 38.64
CA GLY A 221 12.65 -1.56 37.34
C GLY A 221 12.14 -2.99 37.30
N VAL A 222 12.64 -3.78 36.35
CA VAL A 222 12.19 -5.17 36.13
C VAL A 222 13.00 -6.15 36.98
N VAL A 223 12.37 -6.67 38.03
CA VAL A 223 12.98 -7.59 39.00
C VAL A 223 12.55 -9.03 38.74
N LEU A 224 13.50 -9.96 38.75
CA LEU A 224 13.24 -11.40 38.63
C LEU A 224 13.07 -12.02 40.03
N ARG A 225 11.91 -12.63 40.28
CA ARG A 225 11.56 -13.32 41.53
C ARG A 225 10.84 -14.62 41.21
N ASN A 226 11.26 -15.74 41.79
CA ASN A 226 10.65 -17.06 41.59
C ASN A 226 10.47 -17.40 40.09
N LYS A 227 11.52 -17.14 39.29
CA LYS A 227 11.54 -17.31 37.82
C LYS A 227 10.53 -16.45 37.03
N LYS A 228 9.85 -15.50 37.69
CA LYS A 228 8.90 -14.55 37.08
C LYS A 228 9.40 -13.11 37.22
N ARG A 229 9.09 -12.25 36.26
CA ARG A 229 9.49 -10.84 36.29
C ARG A 229 8.34 -9.97 36.77
N TYR A 230 8.66 -8.98 37.59
CA TYR A 230 7.74 -7.97 38.12
C TYR A 230 8.35 -6.60 37.85
N TYR A 231 7.53 -5.56 37.79
CA TYR A 231 8.03 -4.19 37.68
C TYR A 231 7.71 -3.41 38.93
N TYR A 232 8.71 -2.71 39.43
CA TYR A 232 8.60 -1.75 40.52
C TYR A 232 8.92 -0.36 39.99
N ASP A 233 8.05 0.59 40.30
CA ASP A 233 8.22 1.98 39.92
C ASP A 233 9.53 2.53 40.47
N ALA A 234 10.28 3.26 39.64
CA ALA A 234 11.60 3.72 40.02
C ALA A 234 11.59 4.86 41.06
N SER A 235 10.52 5.66 41.12
CA SER A 235 10.41 6.76 42.07
C SER A 235 9.69 6.35 43.35
N THR A 236 8.67 5.49 43.25
CA THR A 236 7.86 5.10 44.43
C THR A 236 8.17 3.72 44.98
N GLY A 237 8.80 2.84 44.19
CA GLY A 237 9.01 1.43 44.55
C GLY A 237 7.74 0.57 44.47
N GLU A 238 6.62 1.12 44.01
CA GLU A 238 5.33 0.41 43.90
C GLU A 238 5.34 -0.64 42.79
N GLN A 239 4.72 -1.80 43.03
CA GLN A 239 4.62 -2.83 42.00
C GLN A 239 3.54 -2.44 40.97
N LYS A 240 3.94 -2.10 39.73
CA LYS A 240 2.96 -1.76 38.68
C LYS A 240 2.46 -3.01 37.93
N THR A 241 1.23 -2.93 37.44
CA THR A 241 0.62 -3.90 36.52
C THR A 241 0.22 -3.22 35.20
N GLY A 242 -0.19 -4.00 34.19
CA GLY A 242 -0.55 -3.50 32.87
C GLY A 242 0.66 -3.18 31.99
N TRP A 243 0.47 -2.26 31.05
CA TRP A 243 1.51 -1.83 30.12
C TRP A 243 2.55 -0.97 30.82
N VAL A 244 3.82 -1.33 30.67
CA VAL A 244 4.95 -0.56 31.22
C VAL A 244 6.08 -0.51 30.20
N ASP A 245 6.61 0.69 29.97
CA ASP A 245 7.78 0.94 29.13
C ASP A 245 9.04 1.07 29.99
N VAL A 246 10.07 0.32 29.64
CA VAL A 246 11.35 0.29 30.35
C VAL A 246 12.49 0.40 29.34
N GLY A 247 13.00 1.63 29.19
CA GLY A 247 13.88 2.01 28.10
C GLY A 247 13.23 1.68 26.74
N LYS A 248 13.96 0.98 25.86
CA LYS A 248 13.45 0.58 24.54
C LYS A 248 12.46 -0.60 24.53
N ASN A 249 12.18 -1.20 25.68
CA ASN A 249 11.38 -2.42 25.78
C ASN A 249 10.03 -2.12 26.43
N ARG A 250 8.96 -2.67 25.85
CA ARG A 250 7.62 -2.64 26.44
C ARG A 250 7.29 -4.00 27.04
N TYR A 251 6.60 -4.01 28.18
CA TYR A 251 6.14 -5.19 28.89
C TYR A 251 4.65 -5.10 29.17
N TYR A 252 4.01 -6.23 29.42
CA TYR A 252 2.68 -6.27 30.03
C TYR A 252 2.72 -7.13 31.28
N PHE A 253 2.44 -6.52 32.43
CA PHE A 253 2.39 -7.18 33.72
C PHE A 253 0.95 -7.57 34.05
N SER A 254 0.73 -8.83 34.37
CA SER A 254 -0.59 -9.38 34.69
C SER A 254 -1.32 -8.55 35.75
N PRO A 255 -2.52 -8.02 35.49
CA PRO A 255 -3.32 -7.34 36.53
C PRO A 255 -3.64 -8.25 37.72
N ARG A 256 -3.75 -9.58 37.49
CA ARG A 256 -4.06 -10.56 38.54
C ARG A 256 -2.86 -10.90 39.43
N THR A 257 -1.66 -10.97 38.85
CA THR A 257 -0.49 -11.56 39.53
C THR A 257 0.73 -10.65 39.57
N GLY A 258 0.74 -9.54 38.83
CA GLY A 258 1.90 -8.67 38.63
C GLY A 258 3.05 -9.26 37.81
N ALA A 259 2.97 -10.52 37.39
CA ALA A 259 4.02 -11.15 36.61
C ALA A 259 3.98 -10.70 35.14
N ALA A 260 5.13 -10.46 34.54
CA ALA A 260 5.27 -10.17 33.11
C ALA A 260 4.72 -11.32 32.28
N TYR A 261 3.92 -11.01 31.27
CA TYR A 261 3.46 -11.97 30.27
C TYR A 261 4.63 -12.46 29.41
N THR A 262 4.55 -13.72 28.99
CA THR A 262 5.53 -14.39 28.12
C THR A 262 4.78 -15.25 27.12
N GLY A 263 5.24 -15.32 25.87
CA GLY A 263 4.53 -16.01 24.80
C GLY A 263 3.33 -15.21 24.28
N TRP A 264 2.36 -15.91 23.70
CA TRP A 264 1.16 -15.31 23.12
C TRP A 264 0.13 -14.98 24.20
N HIS A 265 -0.37 -13.74 24.20
CA HIS A 265 -1.46 -13.31 25.05
C HIS A 265 -2.46 -12.44 24.28
N ARG A 266 -3.74 -12.60 24.60
CA ARG A 266 -4.81 -11.74 24.09
C ARG A 266 -5.10 -10.64 25.11
N ILE A 267 -4.93 -9.38 24.73
CA ILE A 267 -5.14 -8.20 25.57
C ILE A 267 -6.10 -7.27 24.84
N LYS A 268 -7.27 -7.00 25.44
CA LYS A 268 -8.34 -6.17 24.84
C LYS A 268 -8.64 -6.57 23.38
N GLY A 269 -8.84 -7.86 23.13
CA GLY A 269 -9.19 -8.41 21.82
C GLY A 269 -8.01 -8.67 20.86
N LYS A 270 -6.85 -8.02 21.05
CA LYS A 270 -5.66 -8.12 20.18
C LYS A 270 -4.65 -9.14 20.71
N TYR A 271 -3.93 -9.82 19.82
CA TYR A 271 -2.89 -10.80 20.18
C TYR A 271 -1.51 -10.16 20.14
N TYR A 272 -0.75 -10.35 21.22
CA TYR A 272 0.63 -9.87 21.37
C TYR A 272 1.55 -11.04 21.71
N TYR A 273 2.81 -10.94 21.31
CA TYR A 273 3.83 -11.92 21.68
C TYR A 273 4.92 -11.28 22.52
N PHE A 274 5.18 -11.87 23.69
CA PHE A 274 6.24 -11.46 24.59
C PHE A 274 7.36 -12.52 24.59
N SER A 275 8.62 -12.10 24.56
CA SER A 275 9.78 -13.00 24.70
C SER A 275 9.76 -13.79 26.00
N SER A 276 10.64 -14.78 26.14
CA SER A 276 10.88 -15.47 27.41
C SER A 276 11.33 -14.54 28.56
N LYS A 277 11.82 -13.33 28.24
CA LYS A 277 12.16 -12.30 29.23
C LYS A 277 11.02 -11.27 29.44
N GLY A 278 9.85 -11.48 28.84
CA GLY A 278 8.66 -10.62 28.97
C GLY A 278 8.62 -9.40 28.06
N LYS A 279 9.65 -9.19 27.23
CA LYS A 279 9.73 -8.05 26.29
C LYS A 279 8.79 -8.26 25.11
N LEU A 280 7.95 -7.28 24.79
CA LEU A 280 7.07 -7.27 23.62
C LEU A 280 7.87 -7.34 22.31
N TYR A 281 7.47 -8.22 21.41
CA TYR A 281 7.98 -8.24 20.04
C TYR A 281 7.22 -7.24 19.17
N ARG A 282 7.94 -6.49 18.33
CA ARG A 282 7.43 -5.49 17.39
C ARG A 282 8.15 -5.62 16.05
N ASN A 283 7.46 -5.30 14.96
CA ASN A 283 7.99 -5.29 13.58
C ASN A 283 8.79 -6.55 13.21
N ARG A 284 8.26 -7.74 13.52
CA ARG A 284 9.02 -8.98 13.27
C ARG A 284 8.17 -10.24 13.17
N TRP A 285 8.78 -11.25 12.56
CA TRP A 285 8.27 -12.61 12.56
C TRP A 285 8.43 -13.28 13.94
N VAL A 286 7.34 -13.85 14.45
CA VAL A 286 7.29 -14.73 15.61
C VAL A 286 7.29 -16.18 15.11
N ALA A 287 8.24 -16.98 15.60
CA ALA A 287 8.41 -18.40 15.24
C ALA A 287 8.43 -18.67 13.72
N LYS A 288 8.88 -17.68 12.91
CA LYS A 288 8.84 -17.68 11.43
C LYS A 288 7.45 -17.93 10.82
N LYS A 289 6.37 -17.81 11.60
CA LYS A 289 5.00 -18.19 11.21
C LYS A 289 3.99 -17.05 11.29
N TYR A 290 4.17 -16.13 12.22
CA TYR A 290 3.23 -15.01 12.46
C TYR A 290 4.00 -13.70 12.40
N TYR A 291 3.37 -12.63 11.95
CA TYR A 291 3.99 -11.30 11.97
C TYR A 291 3.29 -10.40 13.00
N VAL A 292 4.06 -9.60 13.72
CA VAL A 292 3.57 -8.54 14.61
C VAL A 292 4.04 -7.18 14.11
N ASP A 293 3.14 -6.19 14.10
CA ASP A 293 3.39 -4.82 13.63
C ASP A 293 4.20 -3.97 14.64
N ALA A 294 4.25 -2.66 14.40
CA ALA A 294 4.98 -1.70 15.24
C ALA A 294 4.39 -1.59 16.64
N GLU A 295 3.10 -1.88 16.80
CA GLU A 295 2.38 -1.92 18.06
C GLU A 295 2.50 -3.29 18.75
N GLY A 296 3.09 -4.27 18.07
CA GLY A 296 3.26 -5.66 18.54
C GLY A 296 2.01 -6.51 18.37
N VAL A 297 1.04 -6.05 17.58
CA VAL A 297 -0.23 -6.71 17.29
C VAL A 297 -0.04 -7.72 16.16
N ARG A 298 -0.51 -8.95 16.37
CA ARG A 298 -0.50 -10.00 15.34
C ARG A 298 -1.33 -9.57 14.13
N GLN A 299 -0.72 -9.67 12.96
CA GLN A 299 -1.33 -9.34 11.67
C GLN A 299 -2.09 -10.51 11.05
N TYR A 300 -3.00 -10.18 10.13
CA TYR A 300 -3.84 -11.11 9.36
C TYR A 300 -4.01 -10.59 7.93
N GLY A 301 -4.39 -11.45 7.00
CA GLY A 301 -4.61 -11.07 5.60
C GLY A 301 -3.32 -10.69 4.88
N TRP A 302 -3.44 -9.77 3.91
CA TRP A 302 -2.31 -9.31 3.11
C TRP A 302 -1.43 -8.34 3.90
N ILE A 303 -0.13 -8.60 3.91
CA ILE A 303 0.88 -7.67 4.41
C ILE A 303 2.00 -7.51 3.39
N THR A 304 2.66 -6.36 3.41
CA THR A 304 3.83 -6.06 2.57
C THR A 304 5.01 -5.72 3.47
N LEU A 305 6.12 -6.42 3.30
CA LEU A 305 7.37 -6.23 4.06
C LEU A 305 8.51 -6.15 3.05
N ASP A 306 9.29 -5.07 3.07
CA ASP A 306 10.45 -4.87 2.18
C ASP A 306 10.13 -5.15 0.70
N GLY A 307 8.99 -4.65 0.21
CA GLY A 307 8.49 -4.87 -1.15
C GLY A 307 7.87 -6.26 -1.42
N ASN A 308 8.04 -7.22 -0.51
CA ASN A 308 7.51 -8.57 -0.63
C ASN A 308 6.11 -8.68 -0.03
N LYS A 309 5.18 -9.31 -0.76
CA LYS A 309 3.82 -9.57 -0.29
C LYS A 309 3.71 -10.94 0.38
N TYR A 310 3.01 -10.99 1.49
CA TYR A 310 2.67 -12.21 2.23
C TYR A 310 1.16 -12.25 2.45
N TYR A 311 0.63 -13.45 2.65
CA TYR A 311 -0.73 -13.61 3.15
C TYR A 311 -0.71 -14.40 4.45
N LEU A 312 -1.31 -13.83 5.49
CA LEU A 312 -1.50 -14.44 6.78
C LEU A 312 -2.96 -14.92 6.87
N ASN A 313 -3.16 -16.17 7.24
CA ASN A 313 -4.49 -16.76 7.37
C ASN A 313 -5.38 -15.89 8.27
N GLU A 314 -6.57 -15.53 7.80
CA GLU A 314 -7.44 -14.54 8.46
C GLU A 314 -7.94 -14.96 9.85
N LYS A 315 -7.99 -16.27 10.14
CA LYS A 315 -8.44 -16.78 11.45
C LYS A 315 -7.27 -16.99 12.41
N THR A 316 -6.16 -17.53 11.91
CA THR A 316 -5.04 -17.99 12.74
C THR A 316 -3.85 -17.03 12.77
N GLY A 317 -3.72 -16.15 11.77
CA GLY A 317 -2.57 -15.27 11.54
C GLY A 317 -1.32 -16.00 11.03
N ARG A 318 -1.40 -17.32 10.77
CA ARG A 318 -0.27 -18.11 10.28
C ARG A 318 -0.01 -17.78 8.81
N LYS A 319 1.25 -17.54 8.44
CA LYS A 319 1.60 -17.27 7.05
C LYS A 319 1.29 -18.47 6.15
N THR A 320 0.85 -18.14 4.95
CA THR A 320 0.59 -19.09 3.89
C THR A 320 1.88 -19.41 3.13
N THR A 321 2.06 -20.67 2.76
CA THR A 321 3.13 -21.18 1.92
C THR A 321 2.53 -22.14 0.90
N GLY A 322 3.15 -22.26 -0.28
CA GLY A 322 2.63 -23.08 -1.36
C GLY A 322 1.42 -22.46 -2.06
N TRP A 323 0.65 -23.30 -2.76
CA TRP A 323 -0.56 -22.88 -3.47
C TRP A 323 -1.70 -22.56 -2.50
N ALA A 324 -2.35 -21.41 -2.68
CA ALA A 324 -3.50 -21.03 -1.89
C ALA A 324 -4.55 -20.27 -2.71
N THR A 325 -5.81 -20.47 -2.35
CA THR A 325 -6.95 -19.72 -2.89
C THR A 325 -7.32 -18.63 -1.88
N ILE A 326 -7.32 -17.37 -2.33
CA ILE A 326 -7.64 -16.19 -1.52
C ILE A 326 -8.71 -15.41 -2.27
N GLY A 327 -9.92 -15.36 -1.70
CA GLY A 327 -11.12 -14.97 -2.45
C GLY A 327 -11.33 -15.90 -3.65
N LYS A 328 -11.59 -15.32 -4.84
CA LYS A 328 -11.78 -16.08 -6.09
C LYS A 328 -10.49 -16.36 -6.88
N TYR A 329 -9.33 -15.96 -6.35
CA TYR A 329 -8.05 -16.03 -7.07
C TYR A 329 -7.09 -17.01 -6.41
N ARG A 330 -6.25 -17.63 -7.22
CA ARG A 330 -5.22 -18.56 -6.77
C ARG A 330 -3.85 -17.90 -6.86
N TYR A 331 -3.04 -18.08 -5.81
CA TYR A 331 -1.70 -17.53 -5.64
C TYR A 331 -0.74 -18.64 -5.24
N TYR A 332 0.55 -18.37 -5.36
CA TYR A 332 1.59 -19.24 -4.83
C TYR A 332 2.57 -18.43 -3.99
N PHE A 333 2.88 -18.97 -2.81
CA PHE A 333 3.83 -18.41 -1.87
C PHE A 333 5.01 -19.37 -1.73
N ASP A 334 6.23 -18.85 -1.70
CA ASP A 334 7.42 -19.71 -1.54
C ASP A 334 7.52 -20.30 -0.11
N LYS A 335 8.61 -21.03 0.17
CA LYS A 335 8.89 -21.62 1.50
C LYS A 335 8.98 -20.57 2.63
N ASN A 336 9.31 -19.33 2.29
CA ASN A 336 9.40 -18.21 3.22
C ASN A 336 8.07 -17.45 3.35
N GLY A 337 7.09 -17.76 2.50
CA GLY A 337 5.77 -17.13 2.46
C GLY A 337 5.70 -15.92 1.53
N VAL A 338 6.71 -15.67 0.70
CA VAL A 338 6.71 -14.56 -0.27
C VAL A 338 5.88 -14.95 -1.48
N MET A 339 4.89 -14.12 -1.80
CA MET A 339 4.04 -14.27 -2.98
C MET A 339 4.90 -14.17 -4.24
N GLN A 340 4.86 -15.21 -5.06
CA GLN A 340 5.55 -15.23 -6.34
C GLN A 340 4.72 -14.48 -7.41
N LYS A 341 5.40 -13.93 -8.42
CA LYS A 341 4.82 -13.28 -9.60
C LYS A 341 5.77 -13.39 -10.79
N ASP A 342 5.25 -13.15 -11.98
CA ASP A 342 5.98 -13.12 -13.26
C ASP A 342 6.83 -14.37 -13.53
N LYS A 343 6.30 -15.54 -13.15
CA LYS A 343 7.01 -16.81 -13.31
C LYS A 343 6.10 -18.01 -13.37
N TRP A 344 6.67 -19.08 -13.92
CA TRP A 344 6.10 -20.42 -13.85
C TRP A 344 6.39 -21.06 -12.49
N VAL A 345 5.38 -21.75 -11.97
CA VAL A 345 5.47 -22.65 -10.83
C VAL A 345 4.84 -23.97 -11.28
N ASN A 346 5.67 -24.99 -11.51
CA ASN A 346 5.28 -26.22 -12.20
C ASN A 346 4.65 -25.88 -13.57
N ASN A 347 3.43 -26.34 -13.82
CA ASN A 347 2.70 -26.12 -15.08
C ASN A 347 1.70 -24.95 -15.02
N ARG A 348 1.92 -23.96 -14.14
CA ARG A 348 1.01 -22.80 -13.95
C ARG A 348 1.82 -21.52 -13.89
N TYR A 349 1.28 -20.44 -14.44
CA TYR A 349 1.94 -19.14 -14.45
C TYR A 349 1.27 -18.16 -13.48
N LEU A 350 2.09 -17.39 -12.76
CA LEU A 350 1.63 -16.26 -11.94
C LEU A 350 1.94 -14.95 -12.65
N LYS A 351 0.91 -14.11 -12.80
CA LYS A 351 1.00 -12.79 -13.41
C LYS A 351 1.72 -11.80 -12.48
N SER A 352 1.97 -10.58 -12.96
CA SER A 352 2.61 -9.49 -12.20
C SER A 352 1.90 -9.11 -10.90
N ASN A 353 0.58 -9.29 -10.86
CA ASN A 353 -0.22 -9.12 -9.64
C ASN A 353 -0.26 -10.38 -8.74
N GLY A 354 0.56 -11.40 -9.03
CA GLY A 354 0.65 -12.68 -8.30
C GLY A 354 -0.49 -13.65 -8.57
N ARG A 355 -1.55 -13.22 -9.29
CA ARG A 355 -2.69 -14.09 -9.59
C ARG A 355 -2.31 -15.10 -10.66
N MET A 356 -2.72 -16.35 -10.46
CA MET A 356 -2.59 -17.40 -11.46
C MET A 356 -3.34 -17.03 -12.76
N ALA A 357 -2.68 -17.19 -13.90
CA ALA A 357 -3.31 -17.05 -15.22
C ALA A 357 -4.30 -18.20 -15.49
N LYS A 358 -5.40 -17.91 -16.19
CA LYS A 358 -6.40 -18.89 -16.64
C LYS A 358 -6.94 -18.44 -17.99
N SER A 359 -7.17 -19.39 -18.90
CA SER A 359 -7.71 -19.14 -20.25
C SER A 359 -6.99 -18.00 -20.96
N ALA A 360 -5.65 -18.04 -20.97
CA ALA A 360 -4.83 -16.93 -21.42
C ALA A 360 -3.52 -17.40 -22.04
N TRP A 361 -3.00 -16.59 -22.96
CA TRP A 361 -1.63 -16.72 -23.44
C TRP A 361 -0.65 -16.17 -22.41
N VAL A 362 0.45 -16.89 -22.21
CA VAL A 362 1.58 -16.53 -21.36
C VAL A 362 2.84 -16.70 -22.20
N GLY A 363 3.38 -15.59 -22.70
CA GLY A 363 4.42 -15.65 -23.74
C GLY A 363 3.92 -16.46 -24.96
N GLY A 364 4.70 -17.45 -25.37
CA GLY A 364 4.40 -18.35 -26.48
C GLY A 364 3.48 -19.54 -26.17
N VAL A 365 2.95 -19.69 -24.95
CA VAL A 365 2.14 -20.87 -24.57
C VAL A 365 0.79 -20.49 -23.98
N TYR A 366 -0.22 -21.33 -24.20
CA TYR A 366 -1.57 -21.11 -23.65
C TYR A 366 -1.82 -21.90 -22.37
N VAL A 367 -2.48 -21.28 -21.38
CA VAL A 367 -2.99 -21.96 -20.18
C VAL A 367 -4.52 -22.11 -20.23
N ASP A 368 -5.02 -23.28 -19.80
CA ASP A 368 -6.44 -23.62 -19.85
C ASP A 368 -7.30 -22.92 -18.76
N LYS A 369 -8.59 -23.27 -18.68
CA LYS A 369 -9.54 -22.74 -17.67
C LYS A 369 -9.13 -23.02 -16.22
N ASN A 370 -8.28 -24.01 -15.99
CA ASN A 370 -7.73 -24.40 -14.70
C ASN A 370 -6.32 -23.80 -14.47
N GLY A 371 -5.80 -23.03 -15.43
CA GLY A 371 -4.48 -22.42 -15.42
C GLY A 371 -3.33 -23.38 -15.74
N LYS A 372 -3.63 -24.57 -16.25
CA LYS A 372 -2.63 -25.58 -16.63
C LYS A 372 -2.07 -25.26 -18.02
N LYS A 373 -0.75 -25.29 -18.16
CA LYS A 373 -0.03 -25.20 -19.44
C LYS A 373 -0.56 -26.27 -20.41
N THR A 374 -0.88 -25.84 -21.64
CA THR A 374 -1.35 -26.70 -22.73
C THR A 374 -0.26 -26.90 -23.79
N SER A 375 -0.51 -27.76 -24.78
CA SER A 375 0.34 -27.93 -25.96
C SER A 375 0.19 -26.81 -27.00
N LYS A 376 -0.79 -25.91 -26.85
CA LYS A 376 -1.00 -24.81 -27.80
C LYS A 376 0.11 -23.78 -27.66
N THR A 377 0.79 -23.51 -28.77
CA THR A 377 1.89 -22.54 -28.89
C THR A 377 1.56 -21.44 -29.89
N ARG A 378 2.29 -20.33 -29.82
CA ARG A 378 2.31 -19.25 -30.81
C ARG A 378 3.73 -18.71 -30.97
N THR A 379 4.01 -18.11 -32.11
CA THR A 379 5.30 -17.47 -32.45
C THR A 379 5.14 -15.94 -32.49
N PRO A 380 6.24 -15.18 -32.41
CA PRO A 380 6.27 -13.77 -32.84
C PRO A 380 5.77 -13.60 -34.28
N GLY A 381 5.41 -12.37 -34.65
CA GLY A 381 4.80 -12.03 -35.94
C GLY A 381 3.28 -12.13 -35.93
N PHE A 382 2.69 -12.46 -37.08
CA PHE A 382 1.24 -12.55 -37.24
C PHE A 382 0.61 -13.65 -36.38
N PHE A 383 -0.37 -13.27 -35.57
CA PHE A 383 -1.14 -14.17 -34.74
C PHE A 383 -2.64 -13.88 -34.86
N SER A 384 -3.38 -14.85 -35.38
CA SER A 384 -4.83 -14.77 -35.56
C SER A 384 -5.57 -15.68 -34.58
N ASN A 385 -6.66 -15.16 -34.01
CA ASN A 385 -7.70 -16.00 -33.42
C ASN A 385 -8.91 -16.04 -34.35
N SER A 386 -10.02 -16.64 -33.92
CA SER A 386 -11.22 -16.80 -34.76
C SER A 386 -11.87 -15.50 -35.24
N LYS A 387 -11.47 -14.34 -34.70
CA LYS A 387 -12.11 -13.04 -35.01
C LYS A 387 -11.12 -11.92 -35.36
N TYR A 388 -9.90 -11.96 -34.83
CA TYR A 388 -8.96 -10.85 -34.93
C TYR A 388 -7.54 -11.33 -35.18
N THR A 389 -6.80 -10.54 -35.95
CA THR A 389 -5.35 -10.68 -36.18
C THR A 389 -4.59 -9.63 -35.39
N TYR A 390 -3.43 -10.02 -34.85
CA TYR A 390 -2.50 -9.21 -34.08
C TYR A 390 -1.09 -9.43 -34.64
N TYR A 391 -0.18 -8.48 -34.42
CA TYR A 391 1.25 -8.70 -34.59
C TYR A 391 1.91 -8.80 -33.21
N LEU A 392 2.74 -9.83 -33.00
CA LEU A 392 3.40 -10.09 -31.73
C LEU A 392 4.89 -9.79 -31.86
N SER A 393 5.45 -9.04 -30.89
CA SER A 393 6.91 -8.89 -30.77
C SER A 393 7.59 -10.20 -30.37
N ASP A 394 8.92 -10.19 -30.32
CA ASP A 394 9.74 -11.27 -29.78
C ASP A 394 9.43 -11.61 -28.32
N THR A 395 8.89 -10.65 -27.56
CA THR A 395 8.40 -10.83 -26.18
C THR A 395 6.91 -11.22 -26.10
N TYR A 396 6.27 -11.46 -27.24
CA TYR A 396 4.85 -11.81 -27.40
C TYR A 396 3.86 -10.72 -27.00
N GLU A 397 4.32 -9.46 -26.97
CA GLU A 397 3.50 -8.29 -26.74
C GLU A 397 2.84 -7.87 -28.06
N LYS A 398 1.56 -7.51 -27.99
CA LYS A 398 0.81 -7.08 -29.17
C LYS A 398 1.30 -5.70 -29.61
N GLN A 399 1.75 -5.61 -30.86
CA GLN A 399 2.21 -4.38 -31.47
C GLN A 399 1.06 -3.53 -31.97
N LYS A 400 1.30 -2.23 -32.08
CA LYS A 400 0.34 -1.17 -32.38
C LYS A 400 0.95 -0.20 -33.37
N GLY A 401 0.11 0.49 -34.14
CA GLY A 401 0.55 1.40 -35.19
C GLY A 401 1.01 0.65 -36.45
N TRP A 402 1.83 1.34 -37.24
CA TRP A 402 2.41 0.80 -38.47
C TRP A 402 3.54 -0.20 -38.17
N ILE A 403 3.45 -1.36 -38.79
CA ILE A 403 4.42 -2.45 -38.70
C ILE A 403 4.80 -2.86 -40.12
N VAL A 404 6.09 -3.04 -40.36
CA VAL A 404 6.61 -3.56 -41.62
C VAL A 404 6.98 -5.02 -41.44
N ASP A 405 6.41 -5.89 -42.26
CA ASP A 405 6.71 -7.32 -42.28
C ASP A 405 6.79 -7.79 -43.73
N ASN A 406 7.90 -8.43 -44.11
CA ASN A 406 8.17 -8.87 -45.48
C ASN A 406 7.91 -7.76 -46.52
N GLU A 407 8.48 -6.57 -46.28
CA GLU A 407 8.38 -5.38 -47.14
C GLU A 407 6.96 -4.80 -47.31
N LYS A 408 5.96 -5.36 -46.61
CA LYS A 408 4.59 -4.87 -46.59
C LYS A 408 4.29 -4.10 -45.31
N TYR A 409 3.46 -3.08 -45.44
CA TYR A 409 3.05 -2.21 -44.33
C TYR A 409 1.68 -2.62 -43.83
N TYR A 410 1.55 -2.81 -42.52
CA TYR A 410 0.31 -3.17 -41.86
C TYR A 410 0.05 -2.18 -40.73
N HIS A 411 -1.21 -1.85 -40.51
CA HIS A 411 -1.58 -1.03 -39.37
C HIS A 411 -2.36 -1.82 -38.33
N PHE A 412 -2.04 -1.61 -37.06
CA PHE A 412 -2.72 -2.19 -35.91
C PHE A 412 -3.29 -1.08 -35.03
N ASP A 413 -4.59 -1.13 -34.77
CA ASP A 413 -5.32 -0.13 -33.99
C ASP A 413 -4.58 0.21 -32.68
N THR A 414 -4.33 1.50 -32.45
CA THR A 414 -3.46 1.97 -31.35
C THR A 414 -4.06 1.74 -29.96
N THR A 415 -5.37 1.45 -29.88
CA THR A 415 -6.04 1.13 -28.62
C THR A 415 -6.04 -0.37 -28.37
N THR A 416 -6.53 -1.15 -29.33
CA THR A 416 -6.88 -2.57 -29.21
C THR A 416 -5.81 -3.53 -29.76
N ALA A 417 -4.84 -3.01 -30.52
CA ALA A 417 -3.80 -3.74 -31.24
C ALA A 417 -4.36 -4.71 -32.31
N ARG A 418 -5.60 -4.53 -32.76
CA ARG A 418 -6.22 -5.36 -33.80
C ARG A 418 -5.78 -4.85 -35.16
N MET A 419 -5.51 -5.76 -36.09
CA MET A 419 -5.15 -5.39 -37.45
C MET A 419 -6.31 -4.66 -38.12
N ASP A 420 -6.00 -3.54 -38.74
CA ASP A 420 -6.93 -2.75 -39.52
C ASP A 420 -7.07 -3.30 -40.94
N LYS A 421 -8.30 -3.33 -41.46
CA LYS A 421 -8.64 -3.90 -42.76
C LYS A 421 -9.74 -3.07 -43.43
N ASN A 422 -9.68 -2.97 -44.75
CA ASN A 422 -10.67 -2.30 -45.62
C ASN A 422 -11.03 -0.88 -45.15
N LYS A 423 -10.02 -0.08 -44.79
CA LYS A 423 -10.27 1.30 -44.34
C LYS A 423 -9.08 2.22 -44.57
N TRP A 424 -9.35 3.51 -44.46
CA TRP A 424 -8.35 4.55 -44.39
C TRP A 424 -7.71 4.61 -43.00
N VAL A 425 -6.39 4.73 -42.97
CA VAL A 425 -5.58 4.99 -41.78
C VAL A 425 -4.44 5.94 -42.17
N ASP A 426 -4.33 7.07 -41.48
CA ASP A 426 -3.25 8.06 -41.68
C ASP A 426 -3.03 8.48 -43.15
N GLY A 427 -4.11 8.59 -43.93
CA GLY A 427 -4.03 8.95 -45.36
C GLY A 427 -3.69 7.80 -46.31
N PHE A 428 -3.46 6.59 -45.78
CA PHE A 428 -3.25 5.36 -46.54
C PHE A 428 -4.47 4.45 -46.48
N TYR A 429 -4.63 3.58 -47.47
CA TYR A 429 -5.68 2.56 -47.45
C TYR A 429 -5.08 1.18 -47.16
N VAL A 430 -5.65 0.48 -46.18
CA VAL A 430 -5.30 -0.92 -45.89
C VAL A 430 -6.38 -1.86 -46.45
N GLY A 431 -5.95 -2.86 -47.21
CA GLY A 431 -6.81 -3.82 -47.91
C GLY A 431 -7.45 -4.87 -46.99
N SER A 432 -8.06 -5.88 -47.61
CA SER A 432 -8.79 -6.94 -46.90
C SER A 432 -7.87 -7.94 -46.19
N ASP A 433 -6.65 -8.09 -46.68
CA ASP A 433 -5.56 -8.81 -46.02
C ASP A 433 -4.90 -7.97 -44.91
N GLY A 434 -5.17 -6.66 -44.84
CA GLY A 434 -4.62 -5.68 -43.90
C GLY A 434 -3.34 -5.01 -44.38
N ALA A 435 -2.81 -5.41 -45.55
CA ALA A 435 -1.66 -4.75 -46.14
C ALA A 435 -2.08 -3.39 -46.72
N ARG A 436 -1.21 -2.39 -46.57
CA ARG A 436 -1.35 -1.09 -47.22
C ARG A 436 -1.28 -1.29 -48.74
N LEU A 437 -2.20 -0.67 -49.48
CA LEU A 437 -2.16 -0.66 -50.94
C LEU A 437 -0.99 0.21 -51.42
N SER A 438 -0.28 -0.26 -52.45
CA SER A 438 0.83 0.46 -53.10
C SER A 438 1.08 -0.11 -54.50
N ASN A 439 1.52 0.75 -55.43
CA ASN A 439 1.77 0.41 -56.83
C ASN A 439 0.59 -0.28 -57.53
N MET A 440 -0.64 0.18 -57.30
CA MET A 440 -1.82 -0.42 -57.91
C MET A 440 -3.00 0.54 -58.01
N MET A 441 -3.88 0.30 -59.00
CA MET A 441 -5.22 0.88 -59.01
C MET A 441 -6.19 0.05 -58.16
N PHE A 442 -7.08 0.73 -57.44
CA PHE A 442 -8.11 0.08 -56.61
C PHE A 442 -9.40 0.91 -56.59
N THR A 443 -10.54 0.22 -56.70
CA THR A 443 -11.86 0.86 -56.69
C THR A 443 -12.49 0.75 -55.31
N LEU A 444 -12.81 1.90 -54.72
CA LEU A 444 -13.50 2.03 -53.45
C LEU A 444 -14.80 2.79 -53.67
N ASP A 445 -15.93 2.21 -53.28
CA ASP A 445 -17.26 2.84 -53.34
C ASP A 445 -17.58 3.48 -54.71
N GLY A 446 -17.22 2.79 -55.79
CA GLY A 446 -17.45 3.22 -57.18
C GLY A 446 -16.41 4.20 -57.75
N SER A 447 -15.45 4.67 -56.95
CA SER A 447 -14.34 5.53 -57.40
C SER A 447 -13.03 4.76 -57.48
N THR A 448 -12.30 4.91 -58.60
CA THR A 448 -10.96 4.30 -58.77
C THR A 448 -9.88 5.25 -58.29
N TYR A 449 -8.90 4.73 -57.55
CA TYR A 449 -7.72 5.45 -57.06
C TYR A 449 -6.46 4.73 -57.54
N LEU A 450 -5.37 5.46 -57.75
CA LEU A 450 -4.04 4.88 -57.93
C LEU A 450 -3.22 5.11 -56.65
N PHE A 451 -2.71 4.03 -56.06
CA PHE A 451 -1.79 4.07 -54.94
C PHE A 451 -0.35 3.96 -55.46
N LEU A 452 0.49 4.94 -55.14
CA LEU A 452 1.89 5.00 -55.56
C LEU A 452 2.77 4.04 -54.73
N ALA A 453 4.07 3.95 -55.06
CA ALA A 453 5.02 3.07 -54.38
C ALA A 453 5.12 3.35 -52.87
N ASP A 454 5.03 4.62 -52.49
CA ASP A 454 5.03 5.06 -51.10
C ASP A 454 3.67 4.88 -50.41
N GLY A 455 2.66 4.36 -51.12
CA GLY A 455 1.29 4.11 -50.65
C GLY A 455 0.36 5.31 -50.66
N THR A 456 0.85 6.50 -51.04
CA THR A 456 0.00 7.68 -51.17
C THR A 456 -0.91 7.57 -52.40
N LYS A 457 -2.02 8.32 -52.40
CA LYS A 457 -2.87 8.42 -53.59
C LYS A 457 -2.20 9.34 -54.61
N ALA A 458 -2.24 8.93 -55.87
CA ALA A 458 -1.93 9.79 -57.00
C ALA A 458 -2.92 10.97 -57.09
N THR A 459 -2.41 12.13 -57.51
CA THR A 459 -3.19 13.34 -57.82
C THR A 459 -2.62 13.98 -59.08
N GLY A 460 -3.46 14.66 -59.86
CA GLY A 460 -3.10 15.25 -61.14
C GLY A 460 -2.99 14.22 -62.26
N ILE A 461 -2.26 14.56 -63.32
CA ILE A 461 -1.97 13.67 -64.43
C ILE A 461 -0.80 12.75 -64.05
N VAL A 462 -1.04 11.45 -63.98
CA VAL A 462 -0.05 10.44 -63.59
C VAL A 462 -0.01 9.31 -64.60
N GLU A 463 1.20 8.86 -64.93
CA GLU A 463 1.43 7.71 -65.78
C GLU A 463 1.51 6.41 -64.95
N PHE A 464 0.78 5.39 -65.39
CA PHE A 464 0.77 4.06 -64.79
C PHE A 464 0.62 3.01 -65.88
N GLU A 465 1.50 2.00 -65.87
CA GLU A 465 1.53 0.93 -66.88
C GLU A 465 1.54 1.45 -68.34
N GLY A 466 2.26 2.55 -68.60
CA GLY A 466 2.41 3.16 -69.92
C GLY A 466 1.21 3.99 -70.41
N LYS A 467 0.22 4.25 -69.54
CA LYS A 467 -0.95 5.09 -69.86
C LYS A 467 -1.05 6.25 -68.86
N LYS A 468 -1.54 7.40 -69.33
CA LYS A 468 -1.75 8.59 -68.49
C LYS A 468 -3.21 8.67 -68.02
N TYR A 469 -3.40 9.04 -66.76
CA TYR A 469 -4.70 9.15 -66.11
C TYR A 469 -4.75 10.45 -65.30
N TYR A 470 -5.94 11.00 -65.11
CA TYR A 470 -6.13 12.13 -64.20
C TYR A 470 -6.86 11.72 -62.92
N PHE A 471 -6.27 12.10 -61.78
CA PHE A 471 -6.83 11.92 -60.45
C PHE A 471 -7.08 13.29 -59.83
N LEU A 472 -8.27 13.52 -59.26
CA LEU A 472 -8.61 14.81 -58.64
C LEU A 472 -7.60 15.20 -57.56
N ASN A 473 -7.08 16.43 -57.62
CA ASN A 473 -6.15 16.95 -56.61
C ASN A 473 -6.71 16.97 -55.18
N THR A 474 -8.03 17.06 -55.04
CA THR A 474 -8.72 17.12 -53.74
C THR A 474 -8.93 15.75 -53.11
N THR A 475 -9.32 14.75 -53.89
CA THR A 475 -9.76 13.44 -53.37
C THR A 475 -8.86 12.28 -53.79
N GLY A 476 -8.14 12.41 -54.90
CA GLY A 476 -7.39 11.35 -55.58
C GLY A 476 -8.28 10.39 -56.39
N ALA A 477 -9.57 10.70 -56.56
CA ALA A 477 -10.46 9.87 -57.39
C ALA A 477 -10.19 10.11 -58.88
N ARG A 478 -10.07 9.01 -59.64
CA ARG A 478 -9.88 9.05 -61.10
C ARG A 478 -11.08 9.72 -61.76
N GLN A 479 -10.84 10.55 -62.76
CA GLN A 479 -11.88 11.17 -63.58
C GLN A 479 -11.77 10.73 -65.03
N THR A 480 -12.86 10.90 -65.75
CA THR A 480 -12.98 10.64 -67.18
C THR A 480 -13.72 11.80 -67.85
N GLY A 481 -13.65 11.89 -69.18
CA GLY A 481 -14.18 13.00 -69.97
C GLY A 481 -13.19 14.14 -70.15
N PHE A 482 -13.70 15.33 -70.49
CA PHE A 482 -12.89 16.52 -70.71
C PHE A 482 -12.46 17.15 -69.38
N ILE A 483 -11.16 17.40 -69.25
CA ILE A 483 -10.56 17.96 -68.04
C ILE A 483 -9.53 19.02 -68.43
N THR A 484 -9.62 20.20 -67.81
CA THR A 484 -8.68 21.30 -68.02
C THR A 484 -7.69 21.39 -66.86
N VAL A 485 -6.40 21.36 -67.16
CA VAL A 485 -5.30 21.51 -66.19
C VAL A 485 -4.30 22.50 -66.77
N ASP A 486 -3.94 23.52 -66.00
CA ASP A 486 -2.95 24.55 -66.38
C ASP A 486 -3.18 25.18 -67.77
N GLY A 487 -4.45 25.40 -68.14
CA GLY A 487 -4.85 26.04 -69.39
C GLY A 487 -4.97 25.11 -70.60
N TYR A 488 -4.64 23.82 -70.46
CA TYR A 488 -4.81 22.82 -71.51
C TYR A 488 -5.99 21.90 -71.19
N THR A 489 -6.78 21.58 -72.21
CA THR A 489 -7.90 20.62 -72.11
C THR A 489 -7.48 19.27 -72.68
N TYR A 490 -7.68 18.24 -71.87
CA TYR A 490 -7.38 16.83 -72.15
C TYR A 490 -8.68 16.04 -72.20
N TYR A 491 -8.66 14.88 -72.86
CA TYR A 491 -9.76 13.92 -72.81
C TYR A 491 -9.30 12.59 -72.22
N PHE A 492 -9.95 12.16 -71.14
CA PHE A 492 -9.72 10.87 -70.48
C PHE A 492 -10.86 9.92 -70.83
N ASP A 493 -10.65 9.04 -71.81
CA ASP A 493 -11.73 8.27 -72.44
C ASP A 493 -12.38 7.26 -71.48
N PRO A 494 -13.68 7.42 -71.16
CA PRO A 494 -14.42 6.45 -70.34
C PRO A 494 -14.40 5.02 -70.91
N ASN A 495 -14.34 4.85 -72.24
CA ASN A 495 -14.35 3.54 -72.90
C ASN A 495 -12.97 2.86 -72.85
N ALA A 496 -11.89 3.64 -72.81
CA ALA A 496 -10.53 3.16 -72.56
C ALA A 496 -10.17 3.13 -71.06
N ASN A 497 -11.16 2.91 -70.19
CA ASN A 497 -10.98 2.86 -68.72
C ASN A 497 -10.31 4.13 -68.16
N GLY A 498 -10.62 5.30 -68.72
CA GLY A 498 -10.13 6.61 -68.28
C GLY A 498 -8.70 6.95 -68.68
N ALA A 499 -8.11 6.21 -69.63
CA ALA A 499 -6.80 6.57 -70.19
C ALA A 499 -6.92 7.86 -71.03
N MET A 500 -5.88 8.69 -70.99
CA MET A 500 -5.80 9.92 -71.77
C MET A 500 -5.64 9.60 -73.26
N ALA A 501 -6.41 10.28 -74.11
CA ALA A 501 -6.20 10.27 -75.55
C ALA A 501 -4.88 11.01 -75.88
N VAL A 502 -3.99 10.37 -76.63
CA VAL A 502 -2.69 10.91 -77.04
C VAL A 502 -2.37 10.43 -78.45
N ASN A 503 -1.87 11.32 -79.31
CA ASN A 503 -1.61 11.02 -80.74
C ASN A 503 -2.81 10.34 -81.43
N ASP A 504 -4.01 10.81 -81.15
CA ASP A 504 -5.26 10.16 -81.56
C ASP A 504 -6.26 11.19 -82.09
N GLU A 505 -7.20 10.74 -82.90
CA GLU A 505 -8.33 11.55 -83.36
C GLU A 505 -9.63 10.84 -83.02
N MET A 506 -10.46 11.48 -82.19
CA MET A 506 -11.64 10.85 -81.62
C MET A 506 -12.90 11.65 -81.92
N LEU A 507 -13.97 10.95 -82.30
CA LEU A 507 -15.32 11.51 -82.37
C LEU A 507 -15.97 11.44 -80.97
N ILE A 508 -16.26 12.60 -80.38
CA ILE A 508 -16.88 12.70 -79.05
C ILE A 508 -18.15 13.54 -79.19
N GLY A 509 -19.32 12.90 -79.12
CA GLY A 509 -20.57 13.53 -79.52
C GLY A 509 -20.61 13.70 -81.04
N ASN A 510 -20.72 14.94 -81.53
CA ASN A 510 -20.76 15.27 -82.97
C ASN A 510 -19.51 16.06 -83.45
N VAL A 511 -18.43 16.02 -82.67
CA VAL A 511 -17.21 16.80 -82.94
C VAL A 511 -16.00 15.86 -82.95
N TYR A 512 -15.17 15.97 -84.00
CA TYR A 512 -13.86 15.33 -84.05
C TYR A 512 -12.84 16.17 -83.27
N TYR A 513 -12.13 15.53 -82.35
CA TYR A 513 -11.05 16.12 -81.57
C TYR A 513 -9.74 15.41 -81.91
N SER A 514 -8.72 16.16 -82.32
CA SER A 514 -7.37 15.64 -82.54
C SER A 514 -6.49 15.96 -81.32
N PHE A 515 -5.74 14.98 -80.82
CA PHE A 515 -4.89 15.07 -79.63
C PHE A 515 -3.41 14.89 -79.97
N ASP A 516 -2.54 15.75 -79.45
CA ASP A 516 -1.09 15.64 -79.65
C ASP A 516 -0.44 14.55 -78.76
N ALA A 517 0.89 14.41 -78.82
CA ALA A 517 1.65 13.44 -78.02
C ALA A 517 1.59 13.71 -76.50
N ASN A 518 1.23 14.92 -76.10
CA ASN A 518 1.04 15.32 -74.70
C ASN A 518 -0.43 15.18 -74.27
N GLY A 519 -1.35 14.90 -75.19
CA GLY A 519 -2.78 14.75 -74.98
C GLY A 519 -3.57 16.06 -75.02
N HIS A 520 -2.95 17.15 -75.48
CA HIS A 520 -3.65 18.41 -75.68
C HIS A 520 -4.56 18.33 -76.90
N ILE A 521 -5.76 18.90 -76.79
CA ILE A 521 -6.60 19.12 -77.97
C ILE A 521 -5.93 20.16 -78.87
N VAL A 522 -5.65 19.79 -80.12
CA VAL A 522 -5.01 20.65 -81.12
C VAL A 522 -5.94 21.04 -82.27
N ALA A 523 -7.07 20.33 -82.46
CA ALA A 523 -8.10 20.67 -83.43
C ALA A 523 -9.48 20.17 -82.99
N GLN A 524 -10.54 20.88 -83.39
CA GLN A 524 -11.94 20.51 -83.17
C GLN A 524 -12.77 20.81 -84.42
N THR A 525 -13.49 19.83 -84.97
CA THR A 525 -14.32 20.00 -86.18
C THR A 525 -15.73 19.42 -85.98
N GLU A 526 -16.78 20.23 -86.16
CA GLU A 526 -18.19 19.80 -86.11
C GLU A 526 -18.57 19.03 -87.40
N ASN A 527 -19.29 17.91 -87.27
CA ASN A 527 -19.73 17.10 -88.41
C ASN A 527 -21.19 17.40 -88.77
N ASN A 528 -21.43 18.21 -89.82
CA ASN A 528 -22.75 18.74 -90.21
C ASN A 528 -23.26 18.21 -91.58
N SER A 529 -23.25 16.90 -91.84
CA SER A 529 -23.88 16.33 -93.06
C SER A 529 -24.99 15.34 -92.73
N ASP A 530 -26.12 15.39 -93.46
CA ASP A 530 -27.26 14.49 -93.28
C ASP A 530 -26.81 13.01 -93.34
N GLU A 531 -25.88 12.65 -94.24
CA GLU A 531 -25.32 11.29 -94.31
C GLU A 531 -24.58 10.86 -93.04
N ALA A 532 -23.90 11.78 -92.35
CA ALA A 532 -23.27 11.49 -91.06
C ALA A 532 -24.32 11.27 -89.96
N LEU A 533 -25.46 11.97 -90.00
CA LEU A 533 -26.58 11.74 -89.08
C LEU A 533 -27.17 10.34 -89.27
N GLY A 534 -27.39 9.91 -90.51
CA GLY A 534 -27.82 8.54 -90.82
C GLY A 534 -26.85 7.48 -90.30
N GLN A 535 -25.55 7.67 -90.52
CA GLN A 535 -24.51 6.77 -89.99
C GLN A 535 -24.48 6.76 -88.46
N ALA A 536 -24.65 7.91 -87.80
CA ALA A 536 -24.71 8.02 -86.35
C ALA A 536 -25.94 7.31 -85.76
N ILE A 537 -27.10 7.43 -86.41
CA ILE A 537 -28.32 6.70 -86.06
C ILE A 537 -28.09 5.19 -86.15
N ALA A 538 -27.51 4.71 -87.26
CA ALA A 538 -27.17 3.29 -87.45
C ALA A 538 -26.15 2.78 -86.41
N ALA A 539 -25.10 3.55 -86.11
CA ALA A 539 -24.09 3.19 -85.13
C ALA A 539 -24.67 3.16 -83.71
N TYR A 540 -25.50 4.15 -83.36
CA TYR A 540 -26.16 4.21 -82.06
C TYR A 540 -27.12 3.03 -81.86
N ALA A 541 -27.92 2.69 -82.87
CA ALA A 541 -28.82 1.55 -82.83
C ALA A 541 -28.11 0.21 -82.55
N GLN A 542 -26.91 0.03 -83.09
CA GLN A 542 -26.11 -1.19 -82.89
C GLN A 542 -25.62 -1.37 -81.44
N ARG A 543 -25.55 -0.31 -80.63
CA ARG A 543 -25.15 -0.39 -79.21
C ARG A 543 -26.13 -1.18 -78.34
N PHE A 544 -27.34 -1.41 -78.84
CA PHE A 544 -28.42 -2.07 -78.10
C PHE A 544 -28.63 -3.53 -78.52
N ILE A 545 -27.79 -4.05 -79.42
CA ILE A 545 -27.78 -5.46 -79.79
C ILE A 545 -27.56 -6.30 -78.52
N GLY A 546 -28.37 -7.35 -78.35
CA GLY A 546 -28.36 -8.20 -77.17
C GLY A 546 -29.47 -7.90 -76.17
N ASN A 547 -30.07 -6.71 -76.21
CA ASN A 547 -31.12 -6.32 -75.28
C ASN A 547 -32.47 -6.98 -75.66
N PRO A 548 -33.37 -7.21 -74.67
CA PRO A 548 -34.55 -8.04 -74.87
C PRO A 548 -35.62 -7.36 -75.74
N TYR A 549 -36.44 -8.15 -76.42
CA TYR A 549 -37.67 -7.68 -77.04
C TYR A 549 -38.78 -7.64 -75.99
N VAL A 550 -39.54 -6.53 -75.92
CA VAL A 550 -40.71 -6.40 -75.05
C VAL A 550 -41.85 -5.81 -75.85
N TRP A 551 -42.95 -6.55 -76.00
CA TRP A 551 -44.15 -6.06 -76.69
C TRP A 551 -44.67 -4.79 -76.02
N GLY A 552 -44.85 -3.71 -76.78
CA GLY A 552 -45.25 -2.41 -76.23
C GLY A 552 -44.11 -1.59 -75.62
N GLY A 553 -42.91 -2.14 -75.47
CA GLY A 553 -41.78 -1.49 -74.81
C GLY A 553 -41.07 -0.43 -75.66
N THR A 554 -40.48 0.56 -75.00
CA THR A 554 -39.65 1.64 -75.60
C THR A 554 -38.27 1.77 -74.93
N SER A 555 -37.90 0.86 -74.03
CA SER A 555 -36.61 0.93 -73.33
C SER A 555 -35.51 0.27 -74.15
N LEU A 556 -34.49 1.04 -74.56
CA LEU A 556 -33.36 0.52 -75.32
C LEU A 556 -32.51 -0.51 -74.55
N THR A 557 -32.62 -0.55 -73.21
CA THR A 557 -31.86 -1.47 -72.34
C THR A 557 -32.74 -2.51 -71.64
N ASN A 558 -33.94 -2.14 -71.18
CA ASN A 558 -34.85 -3.06 -70.47
C ASN A 558 -35.87 -3.73 -71.40
N GLY A 559 -35.88 -3.33 -72.67
CA GLY A 559 -36.54 -4.00 -73.78
C GLY A 559 -37.57 -3.16 -74.53
N ALA A 560 -37.66 -3.41 -75.82
CA ALA A 560 -38.52 -2.69 -76.76
C ALA A 560 -39.11 -3.60 -77.84
N ASP A 561 -40.23 -3.21 -78.45
CA ASP A 561 -40.70 -3.81 -79.70
C ASP A 561 -40.10 -3.10 -80.92
N CYS A 562 -40.41 -3.57 -82.13
CA CYS A 562 -39.77 -3.07 -83.35
C CYS A 562 -39.94 -1.55 -83.56
N SER A 563 -41.16 -1.04 -83.41
CA SER A 563 -41.47 0.39 -83.57
C SER A 563 -41.02 1.22 -82.37
N GLY A 564 -41.10 0.67 -81.14
CA GLY A 564 -40.60 1.33 -79.94
C GLY A 564 -39.07 1.43 -79.90
N PHE A 565 -38.36 0.43 -80.47
CA PHE A 565 -36.91 0.47 -80.65
C PHE A 565 -36.51 1.58 -81.60
N VAL A 566 -37.10 1.60 -82.80
CA VAL A 566 -36.84 2.65 -83.80
C VAL A 566 -37.18 4.04 -83.24
N GLN A 567 -38.35 4.19 -82.61
CA GLN A 567 -38.77 5.44 -81.98
C GLN A 567 -37.73 5.95 -80.97
N SER A 568 -37.27 5.09 -80.06
CA SER A 568 -36.33 5.47 -79.02
C SER A 568 -34.91 5.73 -79.55
N VAL A 569 -34.48 5.05 -80.62
CA VAL A 569 -33.22 5.35 -81.29
C VAL A 569 -33.28 6.75 -81.91
N PHE A 570 -34.34 7.06 -82.67
CA PHE A 570 -34.47 8.35 -83.35
C PHE A 570 -34.72 9.52 -82.39
N ALA A 571 -35.42 9.28 -81.28
CA ALA A 571 -35.60 10.29 -80.23
C ALA A 571 -34.28 10.76 -79.59
N HIS A 572 -33.21 9.95 -79.64
CA HIS A 572 -31.87 10.37 -79.20
C HIS A 572 -31.27 11.48 -80.07
N PHE A 573 -31.72 11.58 -81.32
CA PHE A 573 -31.27 12.54 -82.32
C PHE A 573 -32.32 13.63 -82.58
N ASP A 574 -33.24 13.86 -81.62
CA ASP A 574 -34.34 14.83 -81.71
C ASP A 574 -35.31 14.62 -82.88
N ILE A 575 -35.30 13.43 -83.52
CA ILE A 575 -36.25 13.06 -84.57
C ILE A 575 -37.43 12.32 -83.94
N LYS A 576 -38.57 13.01 -83.86
CA LYS A 576 -39.77 12.47 -83.23
C LYS A 576 -40.55 11.57 -84.19
N LEU A 577 -40.59 10.28 -83.89
CA LEU A 577 -41.37 9.28 -84.65
C LEU A 577 -42.65 8.84 -83.90
N PRO A 578 -43.72 8.50 -84.63
CA PRO A 578 -44.94 7.96 -84.02
C PRO A 578 -44.69 6.57 -83.43
N ARG A 579 -45.61 6.09 -82.58
CA ARG A 579 -45.39 4.89 -81.75
C ARG A 579 -45.48 3.59 -82.55
N THR A 580 -46.32 3.53 -83.58
CA THR A 580 -46.63 2.27 -84.27
C THR A 580 -46.04 2.22 -85.67
N THR A 581 -45.72 1.03 -86.17
CA THR A 581 -45.22 0.83 -87.54
C THR A 581 -46.21 1.34 -88.61
N TYR A 582 -47.51 1.20 -88.37
CA TYR A 582 -48.59 1.70 -89.23
C TYR A 582 -48.61 3.22 -89.38
N GLU A 583 -48.05 3.96 -88.43
CA GLU A 583 -47.93 5.41 -88.46
C GLU A 583 -46.52 5.83 -88.91
N GLN A 584 -45.48 5.04 -88.58
CA GLN A 584 -44.09 5.32 -88.95
C GLN A 584 -43.80 5.11 -90.43
N TYR A 585 -44.60 4.33 -91.17
CA TYR A 585 -44.40 4.17 -92.62
C TYR A 585 -45.06 5.30 -93.43
N PRO A 586 -46.38 5.57 -93.29
CA PRO A 586 -47.03 6.67 -94.02
C PRO A 586 -46.70 8.05 -93.47
N GLY A 587 -46.26 8.15 -92.21
CA GLY A 587 -46.17 9.40 -91.48
C GLY A 587 -47.52 9.85 -90.93
N VAL A 588 -47.48 10.67 -89.89
CA VAL A 588 -48.65 11.33 -89.29
C VAL A 588 -48.30 12.78 -88.95
N GLU A 589 -49.28 13.68 -89.06
CA GLU A 589 -49.07 15.10 -88.77
C GLU A 589 -48.60 15.32 -87.32
N GLY A 590 -47.65 16.24 -87.13
CA GLY A 590 -47.05 16.53 -85.80
C GLY A 590 -45.83 15.67 -85.43
N TYR A 591 -45.34 14.84 -86.35
CA TYR A 591 -44.10 14.06 -86.25
C TYR A 591 -43.18 14.37 -87.44
N ALA A 592 -41.96 13.81 -87.44
CA ALA A 592 -41.09 13.89 -88.61
C ALA A 592 -41.80 13.33 -89.85
N THR A 593 -41.51 13.89 -91.03
CA THR A 593 -42.15 13.49 -92.30
C THR A 593 -41.27 12.48 -93.02
N PRO A 594 -41.78 11.28 -93.36
CA PRO A 594 -40.99 10.28 -94.08
C PRO A 594 -40.75 10.71 -95.53
N ILE A 595 -39.52 10.55 -95.98
CA ILE A 595 -39.16 10.60 -97.40
C ILE A 595 -39.15 9.17 -97.91
N TYR A 596 -40.03 8.84 -98.86
CA TYR A 596 -40.05 7.52 -99.47
C TYR A 596 -38.84 7.32 -100.38
N ILE A 597 -38.14 6.20 -100.20
CA ILE A 597 -36.93 5.86 -100.94
C ILE A 597 -37.05 4.47 -101.56
N SER A 598 -36.33 4.23 -102.66
CA SER A 598 -36.21 2.90 -103.23
C SER A 598 -35.20 2.06 -102.44
N GLU A 599 -35.28 0.72 -102.55
CA GLU A 599 -34.29 -0.16 -101.93
C GLU A 599 -32.85 0.10 -102.45
N ALA A 600 -32.71 0.59 -103.69
CA ALA A 600 -31.41 0.94 -104.26
C ALA A 600 -30.79 2.20 -103.62
N ASP A 601 -31.58 3.02 -102.94
CA ASP A 601 -31.16 4.28 -102.33
C ASP A 601 -30.93 4.17 -100.81
N LEU A 602 -30.99 2.94 -100.27
CA LEU A 602 -30.80 2.66 -98.84
C LEU A 602 -29.42 3.13 -98.36
N LYS A 603 -29.42 3.95 -97.32
CA LYS A 603 -28.24 4.42 -96.59
C LYS A 603 -28.38 4.08 -95.10
N PRO A 604 -27.26 3.91 -94.37
CA PRO A 604 -27.31 3.69 -92.93
C PRO A 604 -28.19 4.74 -92.24
N GLY A 605 -29.09 4.28 -91.36
CA GLY A 605 -30.06 5.12 -90.66
C GLY A 605 -31.45 5.10 -91.29
N ASP A 606 -31.63 4.59 -92.50
CA ASP A 606 -32.96 4.46 -93.12
C ASP A 606 -33.81 3.37 -92.46
N LEU A 607 -35.13 3.47 -92.61
CA LEU A 607 -36.06 2.49 -92.07
C LEU A 607 -36.60 1.57 -93.17
N VAL A 608 -36.54 0.26 -92.90
CA VAL A 608 -37.09 -0.79 -93.76
C VAL A 608 -38.31 -1.40 -93.10
N PHE A 609 -39.45 -1.37 -93.80
CA PHE A 609 -40.73 -1.87 -93.30
C PHE A 609 -41.14 -3.17 -94.01
N TYR A 610 -41.73 -4.11 -93.26
CA TYR A 610 -41.96 -5.48 -93.71
C TYR A 610 -43.43 -5.90 -93.62
N TYR A 611 -43.77 -6.92 -94.41
CA TYR A 611 -45.08 -7.57 -94.51
C TYR A 611 -46.20 -6.69 -95.09
N ALA A 612 -47.21 -7.31 -95.71
CA ALA A 612 -48.32 -6.60 -96.37
C ALA A 612 -49.05 -5.63 -95.43
N ASN A 613 -49.11 -5.96 -94.14
CA ASN A 613 -49.71 -5.16 -93.09
C ASN A 613 -48.72 -4.27 -92.33
N ILE A 614 -47.47 -4.05 -92.77
CA ILE A 614 -46.51 -3.16 -92.08
C ILE A 614 -46.35 -3.53 -90.59
N SER A 615 -46.23 -4.82 -90.27
CA SER A 615 -46.21 -5.30 -88.88
C SER A 615 -44.83 -5.26 -88.23
N HIS A 616 -43.78 -4.94 -88.99
CA HIS A 616 -42.40 -4.93 -88.50
C HIS A 616 -41.53 -3.88 -89.20
N VAL A 617 -40.55 -3.34 -88.47
CA VAL A 617 -39.59 -2.31 -88.95
C VAL A 617 -38.18 -2.60 -88.44
N GLY A 618 -37.17 -2.23 -89.23
CA GLY A 618 -35.76 -2.23 -88.84
C GLY A 618 -35.02 -1.00 -89.34
N ILE A 619 -33.87 -0.70 -88.74
CA ILE A 619 -32.98 0.38 -89.15
C ILE A 619 -31.89 -0.23 -90.03
N TYR A 620 -31.73 0.24 -91.26
CA TYR A 620 -30.66 -0.15 -92.16
C TYR A 620 -29.31 0.32 -91.62
N ILE A 621 -28.31 -0.56 -91.59
CA ILE A 621 -26.99 -0.28 -91.01
C ILE A 621 -25.83 -0.39 -92.00
N GLY A 622 -26.14 -0.48 -93.30
CA GLY A 622 -25.15 -0.73 -94.35
C GLY A 622 -24.93 -2.23 -94.61
N ASP A 623 -24.15 -2.55 -95.64
CA ASP A 623 -23.76 -3.90 -96.04
C ASP A 623 -24.92 -4.91 -96.19
N GLY A 624 -26.10 -4.43 -96.62
CA GLY A 624 -27.29 -5.27 -96.76
C GLY A 624 -27.85 -5.78 -95.42
N LYS A 625 -27.67 -5.02 -94.33
CA LYS A 625 -28.11 -5.44 -93.00
C LYS A 625 -29.02 -4.41 -92.34
N ILE A 626 -29.86 -4.90 -91.44
CA ILE A 626 -30.65 -4.09 -90.51
C ILE A 626 -30.34 -4.46 -89.06
N VAL A 627 -30.57 -3.52 -88.14
CA VAL A 627 -30.77 -3.79 -86.72
C VAL A 627 -32.24 -3.59 -86.35
N HIS A 628 -32.81 -4.55 -85.62
CA HIS A 628 -34.22 -4.54 -85.24
C HIS A 628 -34.48 -5.31 -83.96
N ALA A 629 -35.51 -4.91 -83.21
CA ALA A 629 -36.08 -5.73 -82.15
C ALA A 629 -36.94 -6.84 -82.78
N SER A 630 -36.40 -8.05 -82.89
CA SER A 630 -36.93 -9.09 -83.78
C SER A 630 -38.12 -9.86 -83.22
N ASN A 631 -38.02 -10.40 -82.01
CA ASN A 631 -39.07 -11.16 -81.32
C ASN A 631 -38.64 -11.47 -79.87
N SER A 632 -39.54 -12.07 -79.09
CA SER A 632 -39.36 -12.37 -77.66
C SER A 632 -38.36 -13.49 -77.32
N GLN A 633 -37.75 -14.17 -78.29
CA GLN A 633 -36.67 -15.11 -77.98
C GLN A 633 -35.45 -14.36 -77.41
N PRO A 634 -34.68 -14.95 -76.49
CA PRO A 634 -33.43 -14.36 -76.03
C PRO A 634 -32.44 -14.16 -77.19
N TYR A 635 -31.58 -13.16 -77.08
CA TYR A 635 -30.44 -12.99 -77.98
C TYR A 635 -29.53 -14.24 -77.92
N PRO A 636 -28.99 -14.73 -79.06
CA PRO A 636 -29.04 -14.15 -80.41
C PRO A 636 -30.22 -14.60 -81.28
N ALA A 637 -31.11 -15.47 -80.81
CA ALA A 637 -32.24 -15.97 -81.60
C ALA A 637 -33.33 -14.88 -81.81
N GLY A 638 -33.57 -14.07 -80.78
CA GLY A 638 -34.47 -12.90 -80.81
C GLY A 638 -33.82 -11.68 -80.17
N GLY A 639 -34.61 -10.85 -79.50
CA GLY A 639 -34.16 -9.57 -78.95
C GLY A 639 -33.80 -8.56 -80.05
N ILE A 640 -33.03 -7.54 -79.68
CA ILE A 640 -32.43 -6.61 -80.64
C ILE A 640 -31.23 -7.30 -81.27
N LYS A 641 -31.30 -7.53 -82.58
CA LYS A 641 -30.29 -8.27 -83.34
C LYS A 641 -30.09 -7.70 -84.73
N ILE A 642 -29.06 -8.22 -85.41
CA ILE A 642 -28.79 -7.96 -86.82
C ILE A 642 -29.38 -9.08 -87.68
N SER A 643 -30.02 -8.70 -88.79
CA SER A 643 -30.49 -9.62 -89.84
C SER A 643 -30.12 -9.06 -91.22
N SER A 644 -30.13 -9.91 -92.25
CA SER A 644 -30.12 -9.42 -93.65
C SER A 644 -31.31 -8.49 -93.86
N TYR A 645 -31.18 -7.39 -94.60
CA TYR A 645 -32.29 -6.43 -94.77
C TYR A 645 -33.46 -7.01 -95.58
N ASP A 646 -33.22 -8.03 -96.39
CA ASP A 646 -34.16 -8.72 -97.28
C ASP A 646 -34.61 -10.08 -96.74
N TYR A 647 -34.45 -10.32 -95.43
CA TYR A 647 -34.78 -11.61 -94.79
C TYR A 647 -36.25 -12.01 -94.91
N THR A 648 -37.13 -11.09 -95.31
CA THR A 648 -38.55 -11.30 -95.59
C THR A 648 -39.06 -10.21 -96.55
N TRP A 649 -40.31 -10.32 -97.00
CA TRP A 649 -40.90 -9.39 -97.96
C TRP A 649 -40.95 -7.95 -97.45
N ILE A 650 -40.30 -7.04 -98.18
CA ILE A 650 -40.24 -5.60 -97.90
C ILE A 650 -41.49 -4.93 -98.47
N LYS A 651 -42.16 -4.14 -97.61
CA LYS A 651 -43.30 -3.31 -97.99
C LYS A 651 -42.85 -1.97 -98.59
N GLY A 652 -41.78 -1.41 -98.06
CA GLY A 652 -41.14 -0.19 -98.55
C GLY A 652 -40.12 0.38 -97.57
N CYS A 653 -39.41 1.41 -98.01
CA CYS A 653 -38.32 2.05 -97.27
C CYS A 653 -38.56 3.55 -97.15
N VAL A 654 -38.19 4.14 -96.01
CA VAL A 654 -38.32 5.59 -95.76
C VAL A 654 -37.09 6.15 -95.04
N ARG A 655 -36.80 7.42 -95.31
CA ARG A 655 -35.76 8.22 -94.64
C ARG A 655 -36.40 9.34 -93.80
N TYR A 656 -35.83 9.60 -92.63
CA TYR A 656 -36.35 10.57 -91.65
C TYR A 656 -35.33 11.63 -91.21
N TRP A 657 -34.10 11.51 -91.70
CA TRP A 657 -32.95 12.35 -91.38
C TRP A 657 -32.42 13.00 -92.66
#